data_AF-A0A955B3T7-F1
#
_entry.id   AF-A0A955B3T7-F1
#
_cell.length_a   1.000
_cell.length_b   1.000
_cell.length_c   1.000
_cell.angle_alpha   90.00
_cell.angle_beta   90.00
_cell.angle_gamma   90.00
#
_symmetry.space_group_name_H-M   'P 1'
#
loop_
_entity.id
_entity.type
_entity.pdbx_description
1 polymer ?
#
loop_
_entity_poly.entity_id
_entity_poly.type
_entity_poly.pdbx_seq_one_letter_code
_entity_poly.pdbx_strand_id
1 'polypeptide(L)'
;LGITLYELATGQPARDASSREALVAQIHEESTLSLSAICPDIPSDLETIIIKATDADPVLRYSSAEEMAQDLECFQNGRPIMARRATHWEATCRWLLRNPTVAALLLVVLALMLLITAGSVVASNQFRGQATSLRDQVNLNQQVIYARDIVTAQQAIRDGNYFAAESVLLKYANTSSGTDQRGFEWYHLWQAIHDPALERSITHQLNVSDIEFVGQSNRLAIAGWSNHLRIWNLDHEPQSPPELDISASDGWTRTVVHLPKRNSLLTVDMRGNCHEYSEETNQPVGVDFDICEFDTTEKLFCRGLVSDDDQLVIIAGGSDTCGLVTVLDAQTLSPIATNQELVGRAHAALVDGRLFVGTEKSAELLELDPQDLSVRDRFTLPGSAVTAMANSPDDRTLAIAAKRHDTQRLESVDVLLWNSKTGQIADRIGIEGEPFRSLCFSPDGNLLASGQSRNGTIRLYATDDLTLLRKKVVHSDSVNDLAFTSDSQKLVTAGSDGSVHVWDLGRFLSPNQVVTYLNAELGCAGGVFVDNDISCVGSQGGELVFWNTNNGQETNRIRFDAPKSNFTRVCISDDRKTMAVALEAYPEINETKLVLLDAFLNETILSHSFFHGDSGASARAFSKDGRFYVHFIKTRAYIFDLRQRKLVRTLEVPGYAKSLSFAADNQTCVFADIKGNLHEYSVPDFRHLKTVRGDDRLLIRAIHSPVAQRLAAVGFDRRINLFKTNPLERITPTDRFPLTARYLCDVAYSPDGERLVTGSPDGTIRLWHVASGQELLSFRTATSYYPTVSFSPNGEKLLVTCGPEALVIHSPHREYLQTLTVAELQEIACQNIVGKGQANNGD
;
A
#
# COMPACT_ATOMS: atom_id res chain seq x y z
N LEU A 1 -13.24 -89.38 -35.08
CA LEU A 1 -12.02 -88.80 -35.70
C LEU A 1 -11.19 -88.06 -34.67
N GLY A 2 -11.67 -86.96 -34.07
CA GLY A 2 -10.95 -86.26 -32.99
C GLY A 2 -10.54 -87.16 -31.81
N ILE A 3 -11.47 -87.95 -31.28
CA ILE A 3 -11.19 -88.91 -30.18
C ILE A 3 -10.18 -89.98 -30.60
N THR A 4 -10.30 -90.50 -31.82
CA THR A 4 -9.34 -91.47 -32.36
C THR A 4 -7.93 -90.86 -32.47
N LEU A 5 -7.83 -89.61 -32.90
CA LEU A 5 -6.56 -88.89 -33.00
C LEU A 5 -5.98 -88.60 -31.60
N TYR A 6 -6.83 -88.28 -30.62
CA TYR A 6 -6.45 -88.14 -29.21
C TYR A 6 -5.81 -89.43 -28.68
N GLU A 7 -6.46 -90.58 -28.89
CA GLU A 7 -5.99 -91.87 -28.41
C GLU A 7 -4.68 -92.29 -29.08
N LEU A 8 -4.53 -92.01 -30.38
CA LEU A 8 -3.28 -92.22 -31.10
C LEU A 8 -2.14 -91.32 -30.59
N ALA A 9 -2.43 -90.08 -30.21
CA ALA A 9 -1.43 -89.13 -29.75
C ALA A 9 -1.00 -89.36 -28.28
N THR A 10 -1.91 -89.84 -27.43
CA THR A 10 -1.67 -90.01 -25.99
C THR A 10 -1.40 -91.46 -25.58
N GLY A 11 -1.77 -92.44 -26.41
CA GLY A 11 -1.70 -93.87 -26.09
C GLY A 11 -2.66 -94.32 -24.98
N GLN A 12 -3.58 -93.45 -24.56
CA GLN A 12 -4.57 -93.69 -23.51
C GLN A 12 -5.98 -93.51 -24.07
N PRO A 13 -6.97 -94.28 -23.59
CA PRO A 13 -8.36 -94.07 -23.96
C PRO A 13 -8.79 -92.66 -23.54
N ALA A 14 -9.46 -91.93 -24.43
CA ALA A 14 -9.88 -90.56 -24.13
C ALA A 14 -10.92 -90.49 -23.00
N ARG A 15 -11.70 -91.57 -22.84
CA ARG A 15 -12.74 -91.72 -21.82
C ARG A 15 -12.88 -93.19 -21.42
N ASP A 16 -13.10 -93.44 -20.13
CA ASP A 16 -13.27 -94.77 -19.58
C ASP A 16 -14.77 -95.10 -19.50
N ALA A 17 -15.30 -95.76 -20.54
CA ALA A 17 -16.72 -96.09 -20.66
C ALA A 17 -16.91 -97.60 -20.90
N SER A 18 -17.70 -98.24 -20.04
CA SER A 18 -17.97 -99.69 -20.09
C SER A 18 -19.02 -100.12 -21.13
N SER A 19 -19.70 -99.16 -21.78
CA SER A 19 -20.65 -99.42 -22.88
C SER A 19 -20.65 -98.29 -23.92
N ARG A 20 -21.11 -98.59 -25.15
CA ARG A 20 -21.17 -97.63 -26.25
C ARG A 20 -22.12 -96.46 -25.96
N GLU A 21 -23.22 -96.71 -25.25
CA GLU A 21 -24.17 -95.68 -24.85
C GLU A 21 -23.56 -94.73 -23.80
N ALA A 22 -22.80 -95.27 -22.84
CA ALA A 22 -22.08 -94.46 -21.84
C ALA A 22 -21.00 -93.57 -22.48
N LEU A 23 -20.29 -94.07 -23.49
CA LEU A 23 -19.29 -93.29 -24.23
C LEU A 23 -19.93 -92.10 -24.98
N VAL A 24 -21.07 -92.31 -25.63
CA VAL A 24 -21.78 -91.23 -26.36
C VAL A 24 -22.31 -90.15 -25.42
N ALA A 25 -22.83 -90.54 -24.24
CA ALA A 25 -23.28 -89.61 -23.23
C ALA A 25 -22.14 -88.75 -22.67
N GLN A 26 -21.02 -89.37 -22.31
CA GLN A 26 -19.85 -88.64 -21.81
C GLN A 26 -19.32 -87.62 -22.84
N ILE A 27 -19.28 -87.98 -24.14
CA ILE A 27 -18.84 -87.07 -25.23
C ILE A 27 -19.65 -85.76 -25.29
N HIS A 28 -20.92 -85.76 -24.86
CA HIS A 28 -21.78 -84.58 -24.92
C HIS A 28 -21.74 -83.71 -23.65
N GLU A 29 -21.34 -84.25 -22.49
CA GLU A 29 -21.48 -83.56 -21.20
C GLU A 29 -20.18 -82.97 -20.63
N GLU A 30 -19.00 -83.54 -20.93
CA GLU A 30 -17.72 -83.03 -20.38
C GLU A 30 -16.84 -82.40 -21.45
N SER A 31 -16.38 -81.17 -21.20
CA SER A 31 -15.34 -80.52 -22.01
C SER A 31 -13.98 -81.23 -21.86
N THR A 32 -13.24 -81.36 -22.96
CA THR A 32 -12.01 -82.17 -23.03
C THR A 32 -10.88 -81.65 -22.15
N LEU A 33 -10.20 -82.58 -21.47
CA LEU A 33 -9.03 -82.36 -20.61
C LEU A 33 -7.84 -81.74 -21.38
N SER A 34 -7.02 -80.95 -20.67
CA SER A 34 -5.80 -80.31 -21.21
C SER A 34 -4.76 -81.38 -21.59
N LEU A 35 -4.52 -81.58 -22.88
CA LEU A 35 -3.62 -82.58 -23.46
C LEU A 35 -2.15 -82.37 -23.08
N SER A 36 -1.71 -81.11 -22.99
CA SER A 36 -0.40 -80.70 -22.50
C SER A 36 -0.07 -81.16 -21.07
N ALA A 37 -1.06 -81.54 -20.26
CA ALA A 37 -0.83 -82.11 -18.93
C ALA A 37 -0.49 -83.62 -18.95
N ILE A 38 -0.88 -84.34 -20.02
CA ILE A 38 -0.72 -85.80 -20.16
C ILE A 38 0.47 -86.13 -21.07
N CYS A 39 0.66 -85.36 -22.15
CA CYS A 39 1.79 -85.47 -23.06
C CYS A 39 2.43 -84.08 -23.23
N PRO A 40 3.44 -83.72 -22.41
CA PRO A 40 4.06 -82.39 -22.45
C PRO A 40 4.73 -82.07 -23.79
N ASP A 41 5.17 -83.09 -24.51
CA ASP A 41 5.92 -82.97 -25.77
C ASP A 41 5.02 -82.93 -27.02
N ILE A 42 3.68 -82.88 -26.85
CA ILE A 42 2.77 -82.81 -27.99
C ILE A 42 2.97 -81.47 -28.74
N PRO A 43 3.15 -81.48 -30.07
CA PRO A 43 3.23 -80.25 -30.83
C PRO A 43 1.96 -79.41 -30.68
N SER A 44 2.10 -78.13 -30.36
CA SER A 44 0.96 -77.22 -30.08
C SER A 44 -0.08 -77.18 -31.20
N ASP A 45 0.35 -77.35 -32.44
CA ASP A 45 -0.52 -77.34 -33.61
C ASP A 45 -1.36 -78.63 -33.69
N LEU A 46 -0.77 -79.77 -33.34
CA LEU A 46 -1.50 -81.04 -33.24
C LEU A 46 -2.48 -81.03 -32.06
N GLU A 47 -2.07 -80.48 -30.91
CA GLU A 47 -2.96 -80.26 -29.76
C GLU A 47 -4.18 -79.40 -30.15
N THR A 48 -3.95 -78.30 -30.88
CA THR A 48 -5.02 -77.41 -31.36
C THR A 48 -5.99 -78.14 -32.30
N ILE A 49 -5.50 -78.99 -33.20
CA ILE A 49 -6.35 -79.80 -34.09
C ILE A 49 -7.21 -80.77 -33.28
N ILE A 50 -6.61 -81.46 -32.29
CA ILE A 50 -7.31 -82.43 -31.45
C ILE A 50 -8.41 -81.72 -30.65
N ILE A 51 -8.09 -80.62 -29.95
CA ILE A 51 -9.05 -79.85 -29.15
C ILE A 51 -10.24 -79.40 -30.01
N LYS A 52 -9.98 -78.80 -31.19
CA LYS A 52 -11.03 -78.36 -32.10
C LYS A 52 -11.88 -79.54 -32.60
N ALA A 53 -11.27 -80.70 -32.87
CA ALA A 53 -11.99 -81.88 -33.33
C ALA A 53 -12.83 -82.57 -32.23
N THR A 54 -12.52 -82.33 -30.96
CA THR A 54 -13.19 -82.94 -29.79
C THR A 54 -14.01 -81.95 -28.96
N ASP A 55 -14.20 -80.71 -29.45
CA ASP A 55 -14.93 -79.67 -28.73
C ASP A 55 -16.33 -80.15 -28.31
N ALA A 56 -16.86 -79.74 -27.16
CA ALA A 56 -18.20 -80.14 -26.73
C ALA A 56 -19.28 -79.50 -27.62
N ASP A 57 -19.05 -78.28 -28.12
CA ASP A 57 -19.96 -77.57 -29.01
C ASP A 57 -19.82 -78.07 -30.47
N PRO A 58 -20.86 -78.66 -31.08
CA PRO A 58 -20.81 -79.08 -32.48
C PRO A 58 -20.48 -77.96 -33.47
N VAL A 59 -20.78 -76.68 -33.14
CA VAL A 59 -20.49 -75.52 -34.00
C VAL A 59 -18.99 -75.22 -34.08
N LEU A 60 -18.24 -75.53 -33.01
CA LEU A 60 -16.80 -75.26 -32.93
C LEU A 60 -15.95 -76.40 -33.53
N ARG A 61 -16.57 -77.56 -33.80
CA ARG A 61 -15.92 -78.69 -34.48
C ARG A 61 -15.70 -78.41 -35.97
N TYR A 62 -14.82 -79.20 -36.59
CA TYR A 62 -14.72 -79.23 -38.05
C TYR A 62 -16.08 -79.60 -38.66
N SER A 63 -16.49 -78.84 -39.68
CA SER A 63 -17.79 -79.06 -40.33
C SER A 63 -17.79 -80.33 -41.18
N SER A 64 -16.61 -80.79 -41.60
CA SER A 64 -16.40 -82.02 -42.36
C SER A 64 -15.08 -82.71 -42.01
N ALA A 65 -14.98 -84.00 -42.34
CA ALA A 65 -13.72 -84.75 -42.21
C ALA A 65 -12.64 -84.22 -43.15
N GLU A 66 -13.02 -83.59 -44.27
CA GLU A 66 -12.10 -83.01 -45.25
C GLU A 66 -11.36 -81.79 -44.69
N GLU A 67 -12.06 -80.90 -43.96
CA GLU A 67 -11.41 -79.76 -43.29
C GLU A 67 -10.42 -80.22 -42.21
N MET A 68 -10.76 -81.25 -41.45
CA MET A 68 -9.84 -81.83 -40.46
C MET A 68 -8.61 -82.47 -41.13
N ALA A 69 -8.81 -83.13 -42.28
CA ALA A 69 -7.72 -83.71 -43.05
C ALA A 69 -6.78 -82.64 -43.61
N GLN A 70 -7.31 -81.50 -44.08
CA GLN A 70 -6.50 -80.38 -44.56
C GLN A 70 -5.63 -79.77 -43.46
N ASP A 71 -6.15 -79.60 -42.24
CA ASP A 71 -5.35 -79.11 -41.11
C ASP A 71 -4.29 -80.13 -40.67
N LEU A 72 -4.59 -81.43 -40.72
CA LEU A 72 -3.60 -82.50 -40.48
C LEU A 72 -2.51 -82.54 -41.56
N GLU A 73 -2.88 -82.34 -42.83
CA GLU A 73 -1.95 -82.28 -43.95
C GLU A 73 -1.07 -81.01 -43.86
N CYS A 74 -1.62 -79.90 -43.36
CA CYS A 74 -0.84 -78.71 -43.06
C CYS A 74 0.17 -78.99 -41.94
N PHE A 75 -0.25 -79.60 -40.84
CA PHE A 75 0.62 -80.00 -39.74
C PHE A 75 1.76 -80.94 -40.19
N GLN A 76 1.45 -81.99 -40.95
CA GLN A 76 2.46 -82.96 -41.44
C GLN A 76 3.51 -82.32 -42.35
N ASN A 77 3.11 -81.33 -43.15
CA ASN A 77 3.99 -80.61 -44.06
C ASN A 77 4.65 -79.37 -43.42
N GLY A 78 4.48 -79.14 -42.11
CA GLY A 78 4.98 -77.95 -41.42
C GLY A 78 4.38 -76.63 -41.91
N ARG A 79 3.21 -76.69 -42.57
CA ARG A 79 2.43 -75.53 -43.02
C ARG A 79 1.50 -75.07 -41.89
N PRO A 80 1.17 -73.77 -41.82
CA PRO A 80 0.30 -73.25 -40.77
C PRO A 80 -1.08 -73.89 -40.86
N ILE A 81 -1.55 -74.43 -39.74
CA ILE A 81 -2.91 -74.94 -39.60
C ILE A 81 -3.90 -73.78 -39.56
N MET A 82 -5.06 -73.92 -40.17
CA MET A 82 -6.11 -72.90 -40.15
C MET A 82 -6.77 -72.78 -38.77
N ALA A 83 -6.67 -73.83 -37.95
CA ALA A 83 -7.18 -73.82 -36.58
C ALA A 83 -6.45 -72.85 -35.61
N ARG A 84 -5.25 -72.31 -35.94
CA ARG A 84 -4.50 -71.39 -35.05
C ARG A 84 -4.20 -70.05 -35.74
N ARG A 85 -4.59 -68.91 -35.13
CA ARG A 85 -4.15 -67.58 -35.58
C ARG A 85 -2.74 -67.28 -35.05
N ALA A 86 -1.77 -67.00 -35.92
CA ALA A 86 -0.40 -66.63 -35.53
C ALA A 86 -0.36 -65.31 -34.75
N THR A 87 0.50 -65.21 -33.74
CA THR A 87 0.67 -63.97 -32.95
C THR A 87 1.42 -62.90 -33.76
N HIS A 88 1.11 -61.61 -33.53
CA HIS A 88 1.74 -60.50 -34.24
C HIS A 88 3.28 -60.50 -34.13
N TRP A 89 3.80 -60.95 -32.98
CA TRP A 89 5.23 -61.08 -32.74
C TRP A 89 5.89 -62.15 -33.63
N GLU A 90 5.28 -63.33 -33.73
CA GLU A 90 5.80 -64.42 -34.57
C GLU A 90 5.73 -64.08 -36.07
N ALA A 91 4.70 -63.35 -36.51
CA ALA A 91 4.62 -62.85 -37.87
C ALA A 91 5.74 -61.85 -38.19
N THR A 92 6.07 -60.99 -37.22
CA THR A 92 7.14 -59.98 -37.35
C THR A 92 8.53 -60.63 -37.41
N CYS A 93 8.83 -61.58 -36.51
CA CYS A 93 10.09 -62.33 -36.54
C CYS A 93 10.27 -63.12 -37.84
N ARG A 94 9.20 -63.78 -38.32
CA ARG A 94 9.23 -64.52 -39.59
C ARG A 94 9.39 -63.60 -40.81
N TRP A 95 8.83 -62.39 -40.77
CA TRP A 95 9.01 -61.39 -41.83
C TRP A 95 10.44 -60.83 -41.86
N LEU A 96 11.05 -60.59 -40.70
CA LEU A 96 12.45 -60.16 -40.59
C LEU A 96 13.43 -61.23 -41.12
N LEU A 97 13.17 -62.51 -40.84
CA LEU A 97 13.97 -63.62 -41.36
C LEU A 97 13.83 -63.81 -42.88
N ARG A 98 12.67 -63.46 -43.46
CA ARG A 98 12.45 -63.51 -44.92
C ARG A 98 13.07 -62.34 -45.67
N ASN A 99 13.31 -61.20 -45.01
CA ASN A 99 13.83 -59.98 -45.64
C ASN A 99 15.13 -59.51 -44.96
N PRO A 100 16.24 -60.24 -45.11
CA PRO A 100 17.48 -59.98 -44.36
C PRO A 100 18.13 -58.64 -44.68
N THR A 101 17.97 -58.13 -45.91
CA THR A 101 18.49 -56.82 -46.33
C THR A 101 17.76 -55.66 -45.64
N VAL A 102 16.44 -55.77 -45.50
CA VAL A 102 15.62 -54.77 -44.82
C VAL A 102 15.88 -54.77 -43.31
N ALA A 103 16.06 -55.96 -42.72
CA ALA A 103 16.45 -56.10 -41.32
C ALA A 103 17.82 -55.48 -41.03
N ALA A 104 18.82 -55.69 -41.91
CA ALA A 104 20.13 -55.07 -41.79
C ALA A 104 20.07 -53.54 -41.89
N LEU A 105 19.27 -53.00 -42.82
CA LEU A 105 19.03 -51.56 -42.96
C LEU A 105 18.37 -50.97 -41.70
N LEU A 106 17.37 -51.64 -41.14
CA LEU A 106 16.72 -51.22 -39.89
C LEU A 106 17.71 -51.20 -38.73
N LEU A 107 18.61 -52.19 -38.62
CA LEU A 107 19.67 -52.22 -37.61
C LEU A 107 20.66 -51.05 -37.76
N VAL A 108 21.06 -50.73 -38.99
CA VAL A 108 21.95 -49.58 -39.27
C VAL A 108 21.28 -48.26 -38.91
N VAL A 109 20.00 -48.09 -39.23
CA VAL A 109 19.22 -46.90 -38.84
C VAL A 109 19.13 -46.80 -37.32
N LEU A 110 18.88 -47.92 -36.63
CA LEU A 110 18.80 -47.96 -35.18
C LEU A 110 20.15 -47.61 -34.53
N ALA A 111 21.26 -48.10 -35.07
CA ALA A 111 22.62 -47.78 -34.62
C ALA A 111 22.97 -46.30 -34.85
N LEU A 112 22.58 -45.72 -35.98
CA LEU A 112 22.74 -44.29 -36.27
C LEU A 112 21.92 -43.42 -35.31
N MET A 113 20.67 -43.80 -35.01
CA MET A 113 19.86 -43.09 -34.00
C MET A 113 20.50 -43.17 -32.61
N LEU A 114 21.09 -44.31 -32.25
CA LEU A 114 21.79 -44.49 -30.97
C LEU A 114 23.06 -43.63 -30.88
N LEU A 115 23.81 -43.50 -31.97
CA LEU A 115 24.99 -42.61 -32.02
C LEU A 115 24.61 -41.13 -31.94
N ILE A 116 23.54 -40.72 -32.63
CA ILE A 116 23.05 -39.33 -32.57
C ILE A 116 22.55 -39.00 -31.18
N THR A 117 21.79 -39.90 -30.54
CA THR A 117 21.31 -39.67 -29.16
C THR A 117 22.47 -39.63 -28.16
N ALA A 118 23.44 -40.54 -28.26
CA ALA A 118 24.65 -40.51 -27.41
C ALA A 118 25.45 -39.21 -27.61
N GLY A 119 25.67 -38.79 -28.85
CA GLY A 119 26.34 -37.51 -29.18
C GLY A 119 25.58 -36.29 -28.63
N SER A 120 24.25 -36.29 -28.74
CA SER A 120 23.40 -35.22 -28.20
C SER A 120 23.45 -35.16 -26.67
N VAL A 121 23.54 -36.30 -25.99
CA VAL A 121 23.66 -36.35 -24.52
C VAL A 121 25.00 -35.80 -24.06
N VAL A 122 26.10 -36.18 -24.72
CA VAL A 122 27.44 -35.68 -24.40
C VAL A 122 27.52 -34.16 -24.63
N ALA A 123 27.04 -33.68 -25.79
CA ALA A 123 27.00 -32.25 -26.09
C ALA A 123 26.13 -31.49 -25.08
N SER A 124 24.93 -31.99 -24.75
CA SER A 124 24.05 -31.39 -23.73
C SER A 124 24.73 -31.31 -22.37
N ASN A 125 25.49 -32.34 -21.97
CA ASN A 125 26.20 -32.33 -20.69
C ASN A 125 27.35 -31.31 -20.68
N GLN A 126 28.08 -31.17 -21.80
CA GLN A 126 29.14 -30.16 -21.93
C GLN A 126 28.58 -28.72 -21.92
N PHE A 127 27.48 -28.48 -22.64
CA PHE A 127 26.78 -27.20 -22.61
C PHE A 127 26.22 -26.87 -21.23
N ARG A 128 25.68 -27.86 -20.52
CA ARG A 128 25.24 -27.69 -19.13
C ARG A 128 26.41 -27.31 -18.22
N GLY A 129 27.57 -27.95 -18.36
CA GLY A 129 28.77 -27.61 -17.57
C GLY A 129 29.32 -26.21 -17.82
N GLN A 130 29.32 -25.76 -19.09
CA GLN A 130 29.70 -24.38 -19.41
C GLN A 130 28.68 -23.38 -18.88
N ALA A 131 27.39 -23.66 -19.02
CA ALA A 131 26.32 -22.81 -18.51
C ALA A 131 26.34 -22.68 -16.98
N THR A 132 26.65 -23.76 -16.24
CA THR A 132 26.81 -23.68 -14.78
C THR A 132 28.01 -22.82 -14.40
N SER A 133 29.17 -23.01 -15.05
CA SER A 133 30.37 -22.21 -14.73
C SER A 133 30.19 -20.72 -15.01
N LEU A 134 29.52 -20.35 -16.10
CA LEU A 134 29.18 -18.96 -16.42
C LEU A 134 28.18 -18.39 -15.41
N ARG A 135 27.19 -19.18 -15.00
CA ARG A 135 26.22 -18.79 -13.98
C ARG A 135 26.89 -18.56 -12.62
N ASP A 136 27.83 -19.41 -12.25
CA ASP A 136 28.59 -19.28 -10.99
C ASP A 136 29.48 -18.04 -11.01
N GLN A 137 30.13 -17.72 -12.14
CA GLN A 137 30.90 -16.47 -12.29
C GLN A 137 30.01 -15.22 -12.23
N VAL A 138 28.83 -15.24 -12.84
CA VAL A 138 27.88 -14.13 -12.78
C VAL A 138 27.39 -13.94 -11.33
N ASN A 139 27.07 -15.02 -10.63
CA ASN A 139 26.63 -14.97 -9.23
C ASN A 139 27.74 -14.42 -8.31
N LEU A 140 28.99 -14.87 -8.49
CA LEU A 140 30.14 -14.36 -7.72
C LEU A 140 30.38 -12.86 -7.96
N ASN A 141 30.34 -12.42 -9.22
CA ASN A 141 30.51 -11.00 -9.55
C ASN A 141 29.37 -10.14 -8.95
N GLN A 142 28.14 -10.64 -8.95
CA GLN A 142 27.01 -9.96 -8.31
C GLN A 142 27.18 -9.84 -6.79
N GLN A 143 27.66 -10.89 -6.12
CA GLN A 143 27.93 -10.84 -4.68
C GLN A 143 29.03 -9.84 -4.30
N VAL A 144 30.09 -9.73 -5.12
CA VAL A 144 31.17 -8.76 -4.89
C VAL A 144 30.67 -7.32 -5.05
N ILE A 145 29.83 -7.05 -6.05
CA ILE A 145 29.22 -5.72 -6.27
C ILE A 145 28.29 -5.37 -5.11
N TYR A 146 27.45 -6.31 -4.68
CA TYR A 146 26.56 -6.14 -3.53
C TYR A 146 27.35 -5.80 -2.26
N ALA A 147 28.39 -6.57 -1.92
CA ALA A 147 29.20 -6.32 -0.72
C ALA A 147 29.86 -4.93 -0.73
N ARG A 148 30.40 -4.49 -1.87
CA ARG A 148 30.98 -3.15 -2.02
C ARG A 148 29.94 -2.04 -1.81
N ASP A 149 28.76 -2.21 -2.41
CA ASP A 149 27.69 -1.23 -2.33
C ASP A 149 27.11 -1.13 -0.90
N ILE A 150 27.00 -2.25 -0.17
CA ILE A 150 26.62 -2.27 1.26
C ILE A 150 27.63 -1.49 2.12
N VAL A 151 28.93 -1.70 1.90
CA VAL A 151 29.98 -0.95 2.63
C VAL A 151 29.91 0.55 2.32
N THR A 152 29.59 0.90 1.07
CA THR A 152 29.42 2.30 0.66
C THR A 152 28.20 2.93 1.36
N ALA A 153 27.08 2.21 1.45
CA ALA A 153 25.89 2.66 2.17
C ALA A 153 26.15 2.81 3.68
N GLN A 154 26.89 1.88 4.29
CA GLN A 154 27.33 2.00 5.69
C GLN A 154 28.18 3.24 5.95
N GLN A 155 29.09 3.55 5.03
CA GLN A 155 29.94 4.72 5.17
C GLN A 155 29.13 6.00 5.03
N ALA A 156 28.23 6.08 4.05
CA ALA A 156 27.33 7.21 3.88
C ALA A 156 26.42 7.45 5.10
N ILE A 157 25.93 6.37 5.75
CA ILE A 157 25.18 6.48 7.02
C ILE A 157 26.05 7.05 8.15
N ARG A 158 27.32 6.59 8.27
CA ARG A 158 28.25 7.13 9.28
C ARG A 158 28.57 8.60 9.06
N ASP A 159 28.62 9.03 7.81
CA ASP A 159 28.89 10.41 7.41
C ASP A 159 27.63 11.29 7.43
N GLY A 160 26.48 10.76 7.89
CA GLY A 160 25.20 11.49 7.97
C GLY A 160 24.48 11.69 6.64
N ASN A 161 25.03 11.19 5.53
CA ASN A 161 24.44 11.30 4.19
C ASN A 161 23.51 10.12 3.89
N TYR A 162 22.34 10.14 4.56
CA TYR A 162 21.32 9.10 4.42
C TYR A 162 20.76 8.99 3.01
N PHE A 163 20.66 10.09 2.26
CA PHE A 163 20.22 10.09 0.86
C PHE A 163 21.17 9.29 -0.04
N ALA A 164 22.48 9.50 0.10
CA ALA A 164 23.46 8.72 -0.65
C ALA A 164 23.40 7.23 -0.27
N ALA A 165 23.24 6.91 1.02
CA ALA A 165 23.07 5.53 1.47
C ALA A 165 21.82 4.86 0.89
N GLU A 166 20.68 5.56 0.93
CA GLU A 166 19.40 5.09 0.40
C GLU A 166 19.50 4.86 -1.11
N SER A 167 20.11 5.79 -1.86
CA SER A 167 20.29 5.66 -3.31
C SER A 167 21.08 4.41 -3.72
N VAL A 168 22.05 3.99 -2.90
CA VAL A 168 22.84 2.78 -3.14
C VAL A 168 22.03 1.53 -2.80
N LEU A 169 21.26 1.55 -1.71
CA LEU A 169 20.42 0.42 -1.29
C LEU A 169 19.21 0.21 -2.20
N LEU A 170 18.64 1.28 -2.76
CA LEU A 170 17.50 1.25 -3.69
C LEU A 170 17.79 0.45 -4.97
N LYS A 171 19.06 0.36 -5.39
CA LYS A 171 19.47 -0.47 -6.55
C LYS A 171 19.05 -1.93 -6.41
N TYR A 172 18.92 -2.41 -5.17
CA TYR A 172 18.56 -3.77 -4.82
C TYR A 172 17.11 -3.90 -4.31
N ALA A 173 16.35 -2.79 -4.23
CA ALA A 173 14.97 -2.79 -3.75
C ALA A 173 13.94 -3.23 -4.82
N ASN A 174 14.23 -2.98 -6.11
CA ASN A 174 13.30 -3.19 -7.23
C ASN A 174 13.78 -4.26 -8.23
N THR A 175 14.13 -5.46 -7.77
CA THR A 175 14.42 -6.58 -8.67
C THR A 175 13.15 -7.37 -8.99
N SER A 176 12.56 -7.12 -10.15
CA SER A 176 11.42 -7.84 -10.75
C SER A 176 11.74 -9.26 -11.23
N SER A 177 12.95 -9.76 -10.96
CA SER A 177 13.45 -11.05 -11.45
C SER A 177 13.87 -12.01 -10.32
N GLY A 178 12.89 -12.69 -9.73
CA GLY A 178 12.96 -14.10 -9.28
C GLY A 178 13.92 -14.54 -8.17
N THR A 179 14.94 -13.77 -7.77
CA THR A 179 15.83 -14.12 -6.64
C THR A 179 16.14 -12.88 -5.83
N ASP A 180 15.72 -12.88 -4.56
CA ASP A 180 16.07 -11.83 -3.61
C ASP A 180 17.58 -11.84 -3.36
N GLN A 181 18.25 -10.76 -3.74
CA GLN A 181 19.69 -10.59 -3.59
C GLN A 181 20.07 -9.88 -2.27
N ARG A 182 19.09 -9.52 -1.44
CA ARG A 182 19.29 -8.76 -0.19
C ARG A 182 19.70 -9.69 0.94
N GLY A 183 20.83 -9.39 1.57
CA GLY A 183 21.28 -9.99 2.82
C GLY A 183 20.77 -9.24 4.06
N PHE A 184 21.03 -9.79 5.25
CA PHE A 184 20.67 -9.17 6.54
C PHE A 184 21.20 -7.73 6.66
N GLU A 185 22.39 -7.44 6.10
CA GLU A 185 23.02 -6.13 6.14
C GLU A 185 22.18 -5.08 5.41
N TRP A 186 21.57 -5.45 4.28
CA TRP A 186 20.69 -4.54 3.56
C TRP A 186 19.48 -4.18 4.43
N TYR A 187 18.82 -5.17 5.04
CA TYR A 187 17.65 -4.94 5.89
C TYR A 187 18.01 -4.13 7.14
N HIS A 188 19.14 -4.42 7.78
CA HIS A 188 19.61 -3.68 8.94
C HIS A 188 19.90 -2.21 8.61
N LEU A 189 20.55 -1.94 7.47
CA LEU A 189 20.83 -0.55 7.05
C LEU A 189 19.60 0.16 6.55
N TRP A 190 18.72 -0.54 5.84
CA TRP A 190 17.44 -0.03 5.39
C TRP A 190 16.57 0.38 6.59
N GLN A 191 16.48 -0.50 7.60
CA GLN A 191 15.81 -0.20 8.86
C GLN A 191 16.49 0.97 9.58
N ALA A 192 17.82 1.04 9.62
CA ALA A 192 18.52 2.19 10.24
C ALA A 192 18.22 3.54 9.55
N ILE A 193 17.93 3.54 8.25
CA ILE A 193 17.49 4.73 7.49
C ILE A 193 16.01 5.04 7.76
N HIS A 194 15.16 4.02 7.88
CA HIS A 194 13.69 4.15 7.91
C HIS A 194 13.05 3.99 9.29
N ASP A 195 13.83 3.79 10.36
CA ASP A 195 13.31 3.55 11.70
C ASP A 195 12.42 4.72 12.17
N PRO A 196 11.10 4.50 12.34
CA PRO A 196 10.18 5.53 12.81
C PRO A 196 10.43 5.91 14.28
N ALA A 197 11.23 5.13 15.03
CA ALA A 197 11.57 5.42 16.43
C ALA A 197 12.47 6.66 16.62
N LEU A 198 12.91 7.31 15.55
CA LEU A 198 13.73 8.53 15.60
C LEU A 198 12.98 9.83 15.25
N GLU A 199 11.67 9.77 14.96
CA GLU A 199 10.81 10.97 15.03
C GLU A 199 10.70 11.38 16.51
N ARG A 200 11.56 12.32 16.94
CA ARG A 200 11.52 12.84 18.32
C ARG A 200 10.34 13.78 18.45
N SER A 201 9.26 13.28 19.03
CA SER A 201 8.12 14.07 19.45
C SER A 201 8.24 14.41 20.92
N ILE A 202 8.27 15.71 21.23
CA ILE A 202 8.13 16.22 22.59
C ILE A 202 6.64 16.53 22.78
N THR A 203 5.99 15.85 23.72
CA THR A 203 4.57 16.08 24.00
C THR A 203 4.42 17.19 25.04
N HIS A 204 3.95 18.35 24.59
CA HIS A 204 3.47 19.43 25.43
C HIS A 204 1.97 19.23 25.71
N GLN A 205 1.52 19.36 26.95
CA GLN A 205 0.13 19.02 27.29
C GLN A 205 -0.92 19.97 26.68
N LEU A 206 -0.48 21.14 26.20
CA LEU A 206 -1.31 22.24 25.69
C LEU A 206 -0.66 22.86 24.45
N ASN A 207 -1.47 23.55 23.65
CA ASN A 207 -1.11 24.22 22.39
C ASN A 207 0.23 24.98 22.49
N VAL A 208 1.19 24.66 21.61
CA VAL A 208 2.51 25.33 21.57
C VAL A 208 2.42 26.55 20.67
N SER A 209 2.70 27.74 21.19
CA SER A 209 2.52 29.00 20.46
C SER A 209 3.78 29.44 19.72
N ASP A 210 4.96 29.21 20.28
CA ASP A 210 6.24 29.74 19.76
C ASP A 210 7.39 28.85 20.24
N ILE A 211 8.45 28.75 19.43
CA ILE A 211 9.67 28.01 19.74
C ILE A 211 10.90 28.84 19.39
N GLU A 212 11.91 28.82 20.26
CA GLU A 212 13.13 29.61 20.07
C GLU A 212 14.36 28.81 20.51
N PHE A 213 15.44 28.87 19.75
CA PHE A 213 16.71 28.25 20.14
C PHE A 213 17.46 29.14 21.14
N VAL A 214 18.00 28.53 22.20
CA VAL A 214 18.65 29.23 23.31
C VAL A 214 20.14 28.86 23.35
N GLY A 215 21.02 29.84 23.17
CA GLY A 215 22.47 29.61 23.15
C GLY A 215 22.94 28.68 22.03
N GLN A 216 23.40 27.46 22.39
CA GLN A 216 23.86 26.45 21.42
C GLN A 216 22.68 25.81 20.66
N SER A 217 22.94 25.31 19.44
CA SER A 217 21.95 24.79 18.47
C SER A 217 21.03 23.66 18.94
N ASN A 218 21.21 23.14 20.16
CA ASN A 218 20.53 21.96 20.68
C ASN A 218 19.65 22.25 21.91
N ARG A 219 19.56 23.50 22.40
CA ARG A 219 18.60 23.86 23.45
C ARG A 219 17.43 24.65 22.87
N LEU A 220 16.22 24.19 23.15
CA LEU A 220 14.98 24.73 22.60
C LEU A 220 14.08 25.21 23.73
N ALA A 221 13.75 26.49 23.73
CA ALA A 221 12.69 27.07 24.55
C ALA A 221 11.34 26.87 23.87
N ILE A 222 10.36 26.43 24.64
CA ILE A 222 8.99 26.14 24.18
C ILE A 222 8.02 26.96 25.02
N ALA A 223 7.23 27.80 24.34
CA ALA A 223 6.16 28.60 24.92
C ALA A 223 4.79 28.18 24.35
N GLY A 224 3.72 28.32 25.14
CA GLY A 224 2.40 27.89 24.70
C GLY A 224 1.26 28.29 25.62
N TRP A 225 0.13 27.60 25.50
CA TRP A 225 -1.07 27.84 26.33
C TRP A 225 -0.91 27.26 27.74
N SER A 226 0.29 27.41 28.29
CA SER A 226 0.65 27.17 29.67
C SER A 226 1.30 28.43 30.21
N ASN A 227 1.22 28.58 31.52
CA ASN A 227 1.94 29.59 32.27
C ASN A 227 3.43 29.25 32.45
N HIS A 228 3.89 28.21 31.76
CA HIS A 228 5.21 27.63 31.92
C HIS A 228 6.03 27.82 30.64
N LEU A 229 7.27 28.26 30.81
CA LEU A 229 8.33 28.22 29.81
C LEU A 229 9.16 26.96 30.06
N ARG A 230 9.32 26.13 29.03
CA ARG A 230 10.09 24.88 29.13
C ARG A 230 11.30 24.92 28.22
N ILE A 231 12.47 24.60 28.77
CA ILE A 231 13.70 24.43 27.99
C ILE A 231 13.99 22.94 27.85
N TRP A 232 14.19 22.51 26.61
CA TRP A 232 14.50 21.15 26.24
C TRP A 232 15.87 21.07 25.59
N ASN A 233 16.65 20.09 25.99
CA ASN A 233 17.86 19.74 25.28
C ASN A 233 17.54 18.64 24.25
N LEU A 234 17.69 18.97 22.97
CA LEU A 234 17.36 18.11 21.84
C LEU A 234 18.27 16.88 21.73
N ASP A 235 19.41 16.83 22.43
CA ASP A 235 20.27 15.65 22.48
C ASP A 235 19.74 14.56 23.42
N HIS A 236 18.93 14.94 24.42
CA HIS A 236 18.34 14.01 25.38
C HIS A 236 17.22 13.16 24.74
N GLU A 237 16.89 12.02 25.36
CA GLU A 237 15.80 11.17 24.87
C GLU A 237 14.46 11.92 24.94
N PRO A 238 13.53 11.73 23.98
CA PRO A 238 12.27 12.49 23.89
C PRO A 238 11.32 12.32 25.08
N GLN A 239 11.52 11.31 25.94
CA GLN A 239 10.75 11.14 27.20
C GLN A 239 11.43 11.75 28.43
N SER A 240 12.61 12.36 28.27
CA SER A 240 13.30 13.03 29.37
C SER A 240 12.45 14.20 29.87
N PRO A 241 12.44 14.50 31.17
CA PRO A 241 11.83 15.74 31.64
C PRO A 241 12.54 16.95 31.00
N PRO A 242 11.85 18.10 30.87
CA PRO A 242 12.50 19.32 30.43
C PRO A 242 13.70 19.62 31.31
N GLU A 243 14.79 20.14 30.72
CA GLU A 243 15.97 20.62 31.44
C GLU A 243 15.56 21.67 32.48
N LEU A 244 14.57 22.48 32.10
CA LEU A 244 14.01 23.51 32.94
C LEU A 244 12.52 23.71 32.67
N ASP A 245 11.74 23.85 33.74
CA ASP A 245 10.33 24.21 33.69
C ASP A 245 10.09 25.40 34.64
N ILE A 246 9.92 26.59 34.07
CA ILE A 246 9.74 27.85 34.82
C ILE A 246 8.30 28.31 34.70
N SER A 247 7.67 28.71 35.82
CA SER A 247 6.41 29.46 35.78
C SER A 247 6.70 30.87 35.27
N ALA A 248 6.42 31.10 33.99
CA ALA A 248 6.82 32.28 33.24
C ALA A 248 5.88 33.48 33.42
N SER A 249 4.59 33.26 33.75
CA SER A 249 3.65 34.37 34.03
C SER A 249 2.37 33.85 34.70
N ASP A 250 1.51 34.77 35.15
CA ASP A 250 0.15 34.44 35.59
C ASP A 250 -0.80 34.14 34.40
N GLY A 251 -0.35 34.36 33.16
CA GLY A 251 -1.09 34.10 31.92
C GLY A 251 -0.44 33.06 31.02
N TRP A 252 -1.04 32.81 29.86
CA TRP A 252 -0.45 31.93 28.85
C TRP A 252 0.71 32.61 28.14
N THR A 253 1.88 31.99 28.12
CA THR A 253 3.06 32.53 27.44
C THR A 253 2.91 32.40 25.92
N ARG A 254 2.95 33.53 25.21
CA ARG A 254 2.70 33.60 23.77
C ARG A 254 3.94 33.46 22.91
N THR A 255 5.00 34.16 23.30
CA THR A 255 6.26 34.19 22.55
C THR A 255 7.42 34.20 23.51
N VAL A 256 8.54 33.68 23.03
CA VAL A 256 9.83 33.68 23.73
C VAL A 256 10.88 34.24 22.78
N VAL A 257 11.76 35.09 23.31
CA VAL A 257 12.83 35.75 22.55
C VAL A 257 14.14 35.52 23.28
N HIS A 258 15.12 35.01 22.57
CA HIS A 258 16.47 34.82 23.11
C HIS A 258 17.30 36.08 22.94
N LEU A 259 17.99 36.52 24.01
CA LEU A 259 18.81 37.73 24.07
C LEU A 259 20.29 37.36 24.29
N PRO A 260 21.05 37.06 23.23
CA PRO A 260 22.38 36.46 23.34
C PRO A 260 23.37 37.30 24.17
N LYS A 261 23.38 38.63 23.97
CA LYS A 261 24.29 39.54 24.69
C LYS A 261 23.97 39.69 26.18
N ARG A 262 22.72 39.45 26.58
CA ARG A 262 22.30 39.49 27.98
C ARG A 262 22.37 38.14 28.66
N ASN A 263 22.52 37.05 27.89
CA ASN A 263 22.41 35.68 28.38
C ASN A 263 21.07 35.47 29.11
N SER A 264 19.99 35.96 28.48
CA SER A 264 18.64 35.95 29.04
C SER A 264 17.56 35.66 27.98
N LEU A 265 16.40 35.24 28.48
CA LEU A 265 15.19 34.98 27.70
C LEU A 265 14.11 35.97 28.09
N LEU A 266 13.50 36.62 27.11
CA LEU A 266 12.32 37.45 27.29
C LEU A 266 11.08 36.64 26.89
N THR A 267 10.06 36.64 27.74
CA THR A 267 8.77 36.02 27.43
C THR A 267 7.67 37.06 27.47
N VAL A 268 6.65 36.87 26.64
CA VAL A 268 5.47 37.75 26.62
C VAL A 268 4.23 36.91 26.81
N ASP A 269 3.35 37.29 27.73
CA ASP A 269 2.10 36.58 28.00
C ASP A 269 0.93 37.08 27.13
N MET A 270 -0.23 36.41 27.22
CA MET A 270 -1.43 36.76 26.47
C MET A 270 -2.07 38.11 26.84
N ARG A 271 -1.60 38.76 27.91
CA ARG A 271 -2.03 40.09 28.38
C ARG A 271 -1.03 41.19 27.99
N GLY A 272 0.16 40.83 27.50
CA GLY A 272 1.22 41.79 27.17
C GLY A 272 2.27 41.96 28.28
N ASN A 273 2.21 41.18 29.36
CA ASN A 273 3.25 41.23 30.38
C ASN A 273 4.52 40.58 29.86
N CYS A 274 5.63 41.28 29.99
CA CYS A 274 6.95 40.82 29.63
C CYS A 274 7.72 40.39 30.87
N HIS A 275 8.36 39.21 30.82
CA HIS A 275 9.17 38.66 31.90
C HIS A 275 10.54 38.23 31.38
N GLU A 276 11.62 38.71 32.02
CA GLU A 276 13.01 38.34 31.71
C GLU A 276 13.54 37.24 32.64
N TYR A 277 14.16 36.21 32.06
CA TYR A 277 14.79 35.08 32.74
C TYR A 277 16.27 34.98 32.40
N SER A 278 17.13 34.87 33.42
CA SER A 278 18.56 34.65 33.22
C SER A 278 18.82 33.21 32.82
N GLU A 279 19.60 32.98 31.76
CA GLU A 279 19.99 31.63 31.33
C GLU A 279 20.96 30.94 32.30
N GLU A 280 21.78 31.71 33.02
CA GLU A 280 22.73 31.18 33.99
C GLU A 280 22.05 30.69 35.27
N THR A 281 21.08 31.45 35.75
CA THR A 281 20.45 31.20 37.06
C THR A 281 19.08 30.55 36.95
N ASN A 282 18.48 30.55 35.75
CA ASN A 282 17.12 30.09 35.48
C ASN A 282 16.07 30.75 36.40
N GLN A 283 16.37 31.97 36.85
CA GLN A 283 15.51 32.77 37.71
C GLN A 283 15.06 34.05 37.01
N PRO A 284 13.89 34.59 37.37
CA PRO A 284 13.45 35.88 36.87
C PRO A 284 14.46 36.96 37.30
N VAL A 285 14.86 37.81 36.35
CA VAL A 285 15.84 38.90 36.57
C VAL A 285 15.16 40.12 37.21
N GLY A 286 13.82 40.17 37.20
CA GLY A 286 13.01 41.16 37.92
C GLY A 286 12.55 42.35 37.07
N VAL A 287 12.62 42.27 35.74
CA VAL A 287 12.06 43.27 34.83
C VAL A 287 10.69 42.78 34.36
N ASP A 288 9.65 43.16 35.09
CA ASP A 288 8.27 42.97 34.69
C ASP A 288 7.73 44.32 34.19
N PHE A 289 7.37 44.38 32.92
CA PHE A 289 6.77 45.56 32.31
C PHE A 289 5.70 45.14 31.30
N ASP A 290 4.76 46.05 31.07
CA ASP A 290 3.67 45.81 30.13
C ASP A 290 3.97 46.55 28.83
N ILE A 291 3.85 45.86 27.71
CA ILE A 291 3.98 46.46 26.36
C ILE A 291 2.63 46.96 25.83
N CYS A 292 1.53 46.76 26.56
CA CYS A 292 0.18 47.16 26.18
C CYS A 292 -0.63 47.71 27.35
N GLU A 293 -1.05 48.98 27.28
CA GLU A 293 -1.98 49.57 28.28
C GLU A 293 -3.46 49.11 28.13
N PHE A 294 -3.75 48.06 27.34
CA PHE A 294 -5.14 47.66 27.10
C PHE A 294 -5.72 46.81 28.24
N ASP A 295 -6.93 47.17 28.67
CA ASP A 295 -7.88 46.30 29.38
C ASP A 295 -8.50 45.30 28.36
N THR A 296 -7.69 44.49 27.68
CA THR A 296 -8.20 43.61 26.62
C THR A 296 -8.91 42.40 27.21
N THR A 297 -10.21 42.30 26.94
CA THR A 297 -10.95 41.04 26.96
C THR A 297 -10.55 40.09 25.81
N GLU A 298 -9.79 40.58 24.82
CA GLU A 298 -9.26 39.83 23.68
C GLU A 298 -7.85 39.28 23.95
N LYS A 299 -7.50 38.14 23.33
CA LYS A 299 -6.21 37.47 23.57
C LYS A 299 -5.16 38.01 22.61
N LEU A 300 -4.03 38.50 23.13
CA LEU A 300 -2.89 38.94 22.32
C LEU A 300 -2.22 37.74 21.63
N PHE A 301 -1.95 37.87 20.34
CA PHE A 301 -1.04 37.00 19.59
C PHE A 301 0.16 37.83 19.20
N CYS A 302 1.36 37.44 19.61
CA CYS A 302 2.57 38.18 19.31
C CYS A 302 3.71 37.21 19.00
N ARG A 303 4.70 37.73 18.28
CA ARG A 303 5.98 37.11 18.02
C ARG A 303 7.06 38.15 18.24
N GLY A 304 8.12 37.77 18.95
CA GLY A 304 9.28 38.62 19.14
C GLY A 304 10.41 38.28 18.16
N LEU A 305 11.26 39.26 17.90
CA LEU A 305 12.49 39.11 17.13
C LEU A 305 13.54 40.10 17.64
N VAL A 306 14.80 39.74 17.47
CA VAL A 306 15.96 40.58 17.85
C VAL A 306 16.64 41.07 16.59
N SER A 307 17.16 42.29 16.62
CA SER A 307 17.98 42.80 15.52
C SER A 307 19.33 42.09 15.44
N ASP A 308 19.90 41.98 14.24
CA ASP A 308 21.19 41.28 14.03
C ASP A 308 22.36 41.88 14.83
N ASP A 309 22.26 43.15 15.21
CA ASP A 309 23.22 43.85 16.07
C ASP A 309 22.91 43.71 17.58
N ASP A 310 21.88 42.95 17.95
CA ASP A 310 21.32 42.77 19.30
C ASP A 310 21.11 44.11 20.03
N GLN A 311 20.73 45.18 19.31
CA GLN A 311 20.41 46.48 19.93
C GLN A 311 18.91 46.66 20.15
N LEU A 312 18.07 46.02 19.34
CA LEU A 312 16.63 46.19 19.37
C LEU A 312 15.93 44.84 19.57
N VAL A 313 14.86 44.86 20.35
CA VAL A 313 13.89 43.76 20.43
C VAL A 313 12.56 44.27 19.92
N ILE A 314 11.99 43.59 18.94
CA ILE A 314 10.71 43.97 18.35
C ILE A 314 9.69 42.90 18.69
N ILE A 315 8.55 43.35 19.22
CA ILE A 315 7.41 42.49 19.50
C ILE A 315 6.28 42.96 18.59
N ALA A 316 5.90 42.12 17.65
CA ALA A 316 4.80 42.38 16.73
C ALA A 316 3.66 41.40 16.98
N GLY A 317 2.43 41.89 16.90
CA GLY A 317 1.28 41.07 17.23
C GLY A 317 -0.04 41.81 17.12
N GLY A 318 -1.00 41.38 17.93
CA GLY A 318 -2.32 41.99 18.02
C GLY A 318 -3.44 40.98 18.23
N SER A 319 -4.66 41.49 18.19
CA SER A 319 -5.89 40.73 18.07
C SER A 319 -6.42 40.78 16.64
N ASP A 320 -7.61 40.22 16.41
CA ASP A 320 -8.25 40.29 15.09
C ASP A 320 -8.65 41.73 14.72
N THR A 321 -8.75 42.63 15.69
CA THR A 321 -9.22 44.01 15.50
C THR A 321 -8.07 45.02 15.55
N CYS A 322 -7.11 44.85 16.45
CA CYS A 322 -6.00 45.77 16.67
C CYS A 322 -4.65 45.08 16.48
N GLY A 323 -3.75 45.69 15.72
CA GLY A 323 -2.36 45.30 15.58
C GLY A 323 -1.46 46.08 16.53
N LEU A 324 -0.39 45.46 16.99
CA LEU A 324 0.61 46.01 17.89
C LEU A 324 2.00 45.81 17.31
N VAL A 325 2.83 46.85 17.34
CA VAL A 325 4.28 46.72 17.19
C VAL A 325 4.95 47.55 18.27
N THR A 326 5.82 46.91 19.06
CA THR A 326 6.61 47.55 20.12
C THR A 326 8.09 47.31 19.85
N VAL A 327 8.89 48.36 19.95
CA VAL A 327 10.35 48.30 19.86
C VAL A 327 10.92 48.61 21.23
N LEU A 328 11.78 47.71 21.71
CA LEU A 328 12.48 47.80 22.98
C LEU A 328 13.97 47.94 22.72
N ASP A 329 14.65 48.66 23.62
CA ASP A 329 16.10 48.64 23.68
C ASP A 329 16.57 47.31 24.29
N ALA A 330 17.41 46.55 23.58
CA ALA A 330 17.83 45.23 24.03
C ALA A 330 18.70 45.27 25.31
N GLN A 331 19.34 46.39 25.64
CA GLN A 331 20.19 46.53 26.84
C GLN A 331 19.44 46.99 28.10
N THR A 332 18.26 47.57 27.95
CA THR A 332 17.47 48.07 29.08
C THR A 332 16.10 47.42 29.15
N LEU A 333 15.67 46.75 28.08
CA LEU A 333 14.29 46.29 27.84
C LEU A 333 13.25 47.40 28.00
N SER A 334 13.68 48.65 27.85
CA SER A 334 12.78 49.80 27.94
C SER A 334 12.09 50.05 26.60
N PRO A 335 10.79 50.41 26.59
CA PRO A 335 10.10 50.79 25.37
C PRO A 335 10.72 52.03 24.72
N ILE A 336 11.15 51.88 23.47
CA ILE A 336 11.57 52.98 22.60
C ILE A 336 10.32 53.59 21.95
N ALA A 337 9.52 52.74 21.31
CA ALA A 337 8.31 53.15 20.60
C ALA A 337 7.27 52.02 20.58
N THR A 338 5.99 52.39 20.62
CA THR A 338 4.85 51.46 20.55
C THR A 338 3.79 52.02 19.60
N ASN A 339 3.37 51.23 18.62
CA ASN A 339 2.29 51.56 17.69
C ASN A 339 1.15 50.53 17.84
N GLN A 340 -0.05 51.03 18.15
CA GLN A 340 -1.27 50.25 18.40
C GLN A 340 -2.40 50.54 17.40
N GLU A 341 -2.15 51.38 16.39
CA GLU A 341 -3.18 51.82 15.43
C GLU A 341 -3.26 50.94 14.18
N LEU A 342 -2.47 49.85 14.13
CA LEU A 342 -2.50 48.90 13.02
C LEU A 342 -3.82 48.13 13.01
N VAL A 343 -4.32 47.81 11.81
CA VAL A 343 -5.59 47.07 11.66
C VAL A 343 -5.29 45.59 11.41
N GLY A 344 -5.77 44.73 12.32
CA GLY A 344 -5.51 43.29 12.32
C GLY A 344 -4.12 42.92 12.85
N ARG A 345 -3.88 41.62 13.06
CA ARG A 345 -2.62 41.12 13.63
C ARG A 345 -1.45 41.56 12.78
N ALA A 346 -0.43 42.13 13.43
CA ALA A 346 0.80 42.57 12.79
C ALA A 346 1.85 41.45 12.83
N HIS A 347 2.59 41.35 11.73
CA HIS A 347 3.82 40.58 11.62
C HIS A 347 4.95 41.56 11.34
N ALA A 348 6.12 41.33 11.91
CA ALA A 348 7.30 42.16 11.69
C ALA A 348 8.47 41.33 11.18
N ALA A 349 9.37 42.01 10.49
CA ALA A 349 10.60 41.50 9.94
C ALA A 349 11.65 42.62 9.92
N LEU A 350 12.90 42.28 10.17
CA LEU A 350 14.02 43.22 10.09
C LEU A 350 14.91 42.85 8.91
N VAL A 351 15.06 43.74 7.93
CA VAL A 351 15.96 43.48 6.81
C VAL A 351 16.89 44.66 6.59
N ASP A 352 18.20 44.47 6.66
CA ASP A 352 19.24 45.50 6.50
C ASP A 352 19.01 46.67 7.48
N GLY A 353 18.70 46.32 8.74
CA GLY A 353 18.37 47.26 9.82
C GLY A 353 17.07 48.05 9.63
N ARG A 354 16.26 47.72 8.64
CA ARG A 354 14.96 48.36 8.35
C ARG A 354 13.81 47.49 8.83
N LEU A 355 12.85 48.10 9.52
CA LEU A 355 11.70 47.43 10.09
C LEU A 355 10.56 47.38 9.09
N PHE A 356 10.17 46.19 8.67
CA PHE A 356 9.03 45.94 7.81
C PHE A 356 7.88 45.32 8.59
N VAL A 357 6.67 45.85 8.41
CA VAL A 357 5.46 45.40 9.12
C VAL A 357 4.34 45.16 8.12
N GLY A 358 3.74 43.97 8.18
CA GLY A 358 2.55 43.60 7.42
C GLY A 358 1.40 43.21 8.34
N THR A 359 0.15 43.36 7.89
CA THR A 359 -1.03 42.98 8.71
C THR A 359 -1.98 42.03 8.01
N GLU A 360 -2.71 41.24 8.79
CA GLU A 360 -3.70 40.25 8.29
C GLU A 360 -4.94 40.90 7.64
N LYS A 361 -5.07 42.23 7.66
CA LYS A 361 -6.22 42.96 7.06
C LYS A 361 -5.81 43.99 6.01
N SER A 362 -4.52 44.14 5.76
CA SER A 362 -3.97 45.08 4.79
C SER A 362 -3.20 44.33 3.71
N ALA A 363 -3.28 44.84 2.47
CA ALA A 363 -2.41 44.41 1.38
C ALA A 363 -1.16 45.30 1.26
N GLU A 364 -0.80 46.02 2.32
CA GLU A 364 0.38 46.86 2.38
C GLU A 364 1.44 46.24 3.30
N LEU A 365 2.69 46.30 2.85
CA LEU A 365 3.87 46.14 3.68
C LEU A 365 4.42 47.55 3.99
N LEU A 366 4.53 47.88 5.27
CA LEU A 366 4.97 49.18 5.75
C LEU A 366 6.45 49.11 6.14
N GLU A 367 7.26 50.07 5.68
CA GLU A 367 8.58 50.32 6.26
C GLU A 367 8.42 51.35 7.37
N LEU A 368 8.80 50.99 8.59
CA LEU A 368 8.73 51.85 9.76
C LEU A 368 10.14 52.25 10.23
N ASP A 369 10.27 53.46 10.75
CA ASP A 369 11.45 53.83 11.51
C ASP A 369 11.41 53.15 12.89
N PRO A 370 12.40 52.34 13.28
CA PRO A 370 12.37 51.65 14.58
C PRO A 370 12.43 52.60 15.79
N GLN A 371 12.83 53.87 15.63
CA GLN A 371 12.95 54.82 16.74
C GLN A 371 11.63 55.47 17.13
N ASP A 372 10.73 55.70 16.18
CA ASP A 372 9.45 56.39 16.41
C ASP A 372 8.23 55.72 15.76
N LEU A 373 8.45 54.60 15.05
CA LEU A 373 7.45 53.84 14.28
C LEU A 373 6.70 54.67 13.24
N SER A 374 7.31 55.77 12.77
CA SER A 374 6.79 56.55 11.64
C SER A 374 6.93 55.76 10.33
N VAL A 375 5.91 55.85 9.47
CA VAL A 375 5.90 55.18 8.17
C VAL A 375 6.86 55.90 7.24
N ARG A 376 7.96 55.24 6.87
CA ARG A 376 8.93 55.72 5.88
C ARG A 376 8.44 55.46 4.45
N ASP A 377 8.00 54.23 4.19
CA ASP A 377 7.53 53.81 2.87
C ASP A 377 6.38 52.80 2.95
N ARG A 378 5.66 52.65 1.84
CA ARG A 378 4.53 51.71 1.69
C ARG A 378 4.68 50.92 0.41
N PHE A 379 4.65 49.60 0.53
CA PHE A 379 4.74 48.68 -0.60
C PHE A 379 3.42 47.92 -0.75
N THR A 380 2.82 47.99 -1.93
CA THR A 380 1.56 47.28 -2.22
C THR A 380 1.86 45.84 -2.62
N LEU A 381 1.33 44.90 -1.84
CA LEU A 381 1.31 43.48 -2.16
C LEU A 381 0.10 43.17 -3.06
N PRO A 382 0.15 42.11 -3.89
CA PRO A 382 -0.89 41.81 -4.86
C PRO A 382 -2.20 41.30 -4.21
N GLY A 383 -3.03 42.22 -3.68
CA GLY A 383 -4.40 41.96 -3.20
C GLY A 383 -4.51 40.98 -2.03
N SER A 384 -3.46 40.84 -1.24
CA SER A 384 -3.31 39.75 -0.26
C SER A 384 -2.95 40.24 1.14
N ALA A 385 -3.53 39.62 2.17
CA ALA A 385 -3.29 39.90 3.58
C ALA A 385 -2.08 39.13 4.12
N VAL A 386 -1.17 39.77 4.85
CA VAL A 386 0.05 39.12 5.36
C VAL A 386 -0.26 38.21 6.54
N THR A 387 0.15 36.94 6.47
CA THR A 387 -0.11 35.93 7.52
C THR A 387 1.15 35.37 8.17
N ALA A 388 2.32 35.52 7.55
CA ALA A 388 3.63 35.22 8.12
C ALA A 388 4.74 35.94 7.34
N MET A 389 5.86 36.21 8.01
CA MET A 389 7.07 36.77 7.40
C MET A 389 8.32 36.11 7.97
N ALA A 390 9.39 36.05 7.18
CA ALA A 390 10.70 35.55 7.60
C ALA A 390 11.84 36.20 6.82
N ASN A 391 12.91 36.57 7.52
CA ASN A 391 14.11 37.15 6.94
C ASN A 391 15.01 36.08 6.33
N SER A 392 15.59 36.37 5.17
CA SER A 392 16.67 35.54 4.64
C SER A 392 17.96 35.73 5.43
N PRO A 393 18.84 34.71 5.52
CA PRO A 393 20.10 34.82 6.25
C PRO A 393 21.09 35.80 5.65
N ASP A 394 20.95 36.11 4.34
CA ASP A 394 21.77 37.09 3.65
C ASP A 394 21.28 38.54 3.83
N ASP A 395 20.21 38.72 4.61
CA ASP A 395 19.62 40.00 5.01
C ASP A 395 19.23 40.91 3.82
N ARG A 396 18.76 40.29 2.73
CA ARG A 396 18.39 41.00 1.49
C ARG A 396 16.99 40.65 0.99
N THR A 397 16.48 39.51 1.41
CA THR A 397 15.24 38.94 0.92
C THR A 397 14.30 38.69 2.08
N LEU A 398 13.03 38.98 1.87
CA LEU A 398 11.96 38.76 2.83
C LEU A 398 10.99 37.75 2.23
N ALA A 399 10.79 36.62 2.90
CA ALA A 399 9.70 35.72 2.58
C ALA A 399 8.41 36.24 3.21
N ILE A 400 7.35 36.36 2.42
CA ILE A 400 6.04 36.82 2.86
C ILE A 400 5.00 35.80 2.45
N ALA A 401 4.25 35.26 3.41
CA ALA A 401 3.05 34.51 3.14
C ALA A 401 1.85 35.47 3.18
N ALA A 402 1.06 35.49 2.10
CA ALA A 402 -0.07 36.38 1.99
C ALA A 402 -1.33 35.66 1.50
N LYS A 403 -2.44 35.79 2.21
CA LYS A 403 -3.75 35.25 1.86
C LYS A 403 -4.42 36.09 0.78
N ARG A 404 -4.82 35.46 -0.33
CA ARG A 404 -5.51 36.13 -1.43
C ARG A 404 -7.01 36.24 -1.15
N HIS A 405 -7.54 37.46 -1.21
CA HIS A 405 -8.99 37.69 -1.09
C HIS A 405 -9.67 37.46 -2.44
N ASP A 406 -10.03 36.21 -2.77
CA ASP A 406 -10.96 35.93 -3.87
C ASP A 406 -12.27 35.30 -3.34
N THR A 407 -13.39 35.80 -3.86
CA THR A 407 -14.75 35.53 -3.39
C THR A 407 -15.38 34.40 -4.21
N GLN A 408 -14.84 33.18 -4.09
CA GLN A 408 -15.60 31.95 -4.32
C GLN A 408 -14.81 30.69 -3.94
N ARG A 409 -15.16 30.15 -2.76
CA ARG A 409 -15.05 28.74 -2.34
C ARG A 409 -13.68 28.07 -2.08
N LEU A 410 -12.53 28.68 -2.36
CA LEU A 410 -11.23 28.14 -1.93
C LEU A 410 -10.31 29.27 -1.42
N GLU A 411 -9.81 29.16 -0.18
CA GLU A 411 -8.74 30.04 0.28
C GLU A 411 -7.48 29.73 -0.52
N SER A 412 -6.76 30.77 -0.98
CA SER A 412 -5.48 30.64 -1.67
C SER A 412 -4.45 31.56 -1.03
N VAL A 413 -3.20 31.13 -1.06
CA VAL A 413 -2.10 31.76 -0.34
C VAL A 413 -0.93 31.89 -1.29
N ASP A 414 -0.38 33.08 -1.37
CA ASP A 414 0.87 33.33 -2.08
C ASP A 414 2.04 33.27 -1.09
N VAL A 415 3.13 32.62 -1.51
CA VAL A 415 4.45 32.81 -0.89
C VAL A 415 5.26 33.67 -1.83
N LEU A 416 5.77 34.79 -1.34
CA LEU A 416 6.50 35.80 -2.08
C LEU A 416 7.92 35.89 -1.55
N LEU A 417 8.91 35.95 -2.43
CA LEU A 417 10.26 36.41 -2.10
C LEU A 417 10.36 37.87 -2.51
N TRP A 418 10.42 38.76 -1.53
CA TRP A 418 10.49 40.21 -1.73
C TRP A 418 11.91 40.72 -1.48
N ASN A 419 12.44 41.51 -2.42
CA ASN A 419 13.79 42.05 -2.31
C ASN A 419 13.77 43.43 -1.64
N SER A 420 14.44 43.56 -0.49
CA SER A 420 14.40 44.77 0.34
C SER A 420 15.09 46.00 -0.25
N LYS A 421 16.00 45.81 -1.21
CA LYS A 421 16.72 46.91 -1.86
C LYS A 421 15.98 47.48 -3.06
N THR A 422 15.31 46.62 -3.81
CA THR A 422 14.60 47.01 -5.04
C THR A 422 13.12 47.29 -4.80
N GLY A 423 12.55 46.78 -3.70
CA GLY A 423 11.13 46.85 -3.42
C GLY A 423 10.28 45.94 -4.33
N GLN A 424 10.92 45.06 -5.10
CA GLN A 424 10.26 44.19 -6.08
C GLN A 424 10.12 42.75 -5.57
N ILE A 425 9.10 42.06 -6.08
CA ILE A 425 8.91 40.63 -5.86
C ILE A 425 9.87 39.89 -6.80
N ALA A 426 10.83 39.18 -6.23
CA ALA A 426 11.81 38.36 -6.94
C ALA A 426 11.18 37.08 -7.48
N ASP A 427 10.38 36.39 -6.65
CA ASP A 427 9.64 35.20 -7.04
C ASP A 427 8.30 35.08 -6.29
N ARG A 428 7.36 34.32 -6.86
CA ARG A 428 6.02 34.10 -6.32
C ARG A 428 5.51 32.71 -6.69
N ILE A 429 4.99 32.03 -5.69
CA ILE A 429 4.19 30.81 -5.88
C ILE A 429 2.79 30.98 -5.27
N GLY A 430 1.77 30.64 -6.05
CA GLY A 430 0.37 30.59 -5.61
C GLY A 430 0.00 29.17 -5.21
N ILE A 431 -0.52 29.00 -4.00
CA ILE A 431 -0.83 27.69 -3.40
C ILE A 431 -2.30 27.68 -2.99
N GLU A 432 -3.05 26.69 -3.44
CA GLU A 432 -4.42 26.47 -3.00
C GLU A 432 -4.44 25.83 -1.60
N GLY A 433 -5.26 26.39 -0.70
CA GLY A 433 -5.47 25.87 0.65
C GLY A 433 -5.41 26.94 1.75
N GLU A 434 -5.27 26.46 2.99
CA GLU A 434 -5.24 27.27 4.21
C GLU A 434 -3.99 28.18 4.30
N PRO A 435 -4.08 29.35 4.96
CA PRO A 435 -2.95 30.27 5.18
C PRO A 435 -1.78 29.63 5.92
N PHE A 436 -0.57 30.11 5.62
CA PHE A 436 0.62 29.78 6.41
C PHE A 436 0.65 30.64 7.66
N ARG A 437 0.89 30.01 8.81
CA ARG A 437 1.02 30.67 10.11
C ARG A 437 2.46 31.02 10.45
N SER A 438 3.41 30.27 9.88
CA SER A 438 4.83 30.47 10.08
C SER A 438 5.62 30.25 8.80
N LEU A 439 6.70 31.03 8.68
CA LEU A 439 7.75 30.89 7.67
C LEU A 439 9.10 30.93 8.40
N CYS A 440 10.09 30.23 7.86
CA CYS A 440 11.45 30.26 8.38
C CYS A 440 12.43 29.87 7.26
N PHE A 441 13.52 30.62 7.11
CA PHE A 441 14.63 30.21 6.24
C PHE A 441 15.60 29.31 6.98
N SER A 442 16.23 28.39 6.26
CA SER A 442 17.41 27.70 6.79
C SER A 442 18.58 28.68 6.91
N PRO A 443 19.44 28.57 7.94
CA PRO A 443 20.60 29.44 8.12
C PRO A 443 21.58 29.46 6.95
N ASP A 444 21.69 28.37 6.19
CA ASP A 444 22.48 28.31 4.96
C ASP A 444 21.84 29.03 3.75
N GLY A 445 20.59 29.48 3.88
CA GLY A 445 19.82 30.20 2.86
C GLY A 445 19.20 29.32 1.79
N ASN A 446 19.46 28.02 1.78
CA ASN A 446 19.06 27.13 0.68
C ASN A 446 17.59 26.70 0.73
N LEU A 447 16.98 26.72 1.91
CA LEU A 447 15.63 26.21 2.15
C LEU A 447 14.72 27.27 2.76
N LEU A 448 13.44 27.21 2.37
CA LEU A 448 12.35 27.92 3.00
C LEU A 448 11.32 26.92 3.54
N ALA A 449 11.04 26.95 4.83
CA ALA A 449 9.99 26.18 5.46
C ALA A 449 8.72 27.02 5.64
N SER A 450 7.56 26.38 5.47
CA SER A 450 6.24 26.99 5.72
C SER A 450 5.33 26.05 6.50
N GLY A 451 4.63 26.60 7.48
CA GLY A 451 3.73 25.88 8.38
C GLY A 451 2.29 26.30 8.13
N GLN A 452 1.44 25.35 7.76
CA GLN A 452 0.06 25.64 7.35
C GLN A 452 -0.91 25.61 8.54
N SER A 453 -1.90 26.49 8.49
CA SER A 453 -2.99 26.56 9.48
C SER A 453 -3.97 25.39 9.31
N ARG A 454 -4.59 24.95 10.42
CA ARG A 454 -5.66 23.94 10.57
C ARG A 454 -5.35 22.50 10.16
N ASN A 455 -4.44 22.28 9.20
CA ASN A 455 -4.16 20.95 8.65
C ASN A 455 -2.78 20.39 9.04
N GLY A 456 -1.99 21.14 9.81
CA GLY A 456 -0.70 20.70 10.34
C GLY A 456 0.32 20.32 9.28
N THR A 457 0.18 20.84 8.06
CA THR A 457 1.06 20.54 6.93
C THR A 457 2.26 21.48 6.94
N ILE A 458 3.45 20.91 6.77
CA ILE A 458 4.64 21.69 6.43
C ILE A 458 5.01 21.51 4.96
N ARG A 459 5.54 22.57 4.36
CA ARG A 459 6.16 22.52 3.03
C ARG A 459 7.57 23.10 3.11
N LEU A 460 8.51 22.41 2.46
CA LEU A 460 9.88 22.86 2.24
C LEU A 460 10.07 23.22 0.77
N TYR A 461 10.65 24.39 0.53
CA TYR A 461 10.99 24.88 -0.79
C TYR A 461 12.50 25.09 -0.90
N ALA A 462 13.04 24.99 -2.12
CA ALA A 462 14.33 25.58 -2.43
C ALA A 462 14.17 27.10 -2.52
N THR A 463 15.09 27.86 -1.93
CA THR A 463 15.00 29.33 -1.90
C THR A 463 15.21 29.97 -3.28
N ASP A 464 16.01 29.36 -4.15
CA ASP A 464 16.41 29.94 -5.43
C ASP A 464 15.22 30.22 -6.38
N ASP A 465 14.24 29.31 -6.40
CA ASP A 465 13.13 29.32 -7.36
C ASP A 465 11.78 28.89 -6.74
N LEU A 466 11.70 28.83 -5.41
CA LEU A 466 10.53 28.35 -4.67
C LEU A 466 10.03 26.96 -5.10
N THR A 467 10.89 26.10 -5.65
CA THR A 467 10.51 24.72 -5.99
C THR A 467 10.15 23.94 -4.74
N LEU A 468 8.98 23.30 -4.76
CA LEU A 468 8.52 22.46 -3.65
C LEU A 468 9.38 21.18 -3.58
N LEU A 469 10.20 21.05 -2.54
CA LEU A 469 11.02 19.88 -2.28
C LEU A 469 10.24 18.81 -1.50
N ARG A 470 9.42 19.23 -0.53
CA ARG A 470 8.68 18.31 0.33
C ARG A 470 7.39 18.92 0.86
N LYS A 471 6.32 18.11 0.94
CA LYS A 471 5.06 18.42 1.65
C LYS A 471 4.76 17.25 2.60
N LYS A 472 4.60 17.50 3.90
CA LYS A 472 4.28 16.46 4.90
C LYS A 472 3.29 16.99 5.93
N VAL A 473 2.27 16.20 6.26
CA VAL A 473 1.40 16.46 7.41
C VAL A 473 2.14 15.97 8.66
N VAL A 474 2.46 16.90 9.55
CA VAL A 474 3.30 16.62 10.73
C VAL A 474 2.55 16.85 12.03
N HIS A 475 1.58 17.77 12.04
CA HIS A 475 0.71 18.03 13.19
C HIS A 475 -0.74 17.66 12.87
N SER A 476 -1.52 17.35 13.90
CA SER A 476 -2.95 17.04 13.79
C SER A 476 -3.85 18.28 13.75
N ASP A 477 -3.26 19.45 14.04
CA ASP A 477 -3.84 20.81 13.97
C ASP A 477 -2.75 21.78 13.45
N SER A 478 -3.02 23.09 13.45
CA SER A 478 -2.17 24.17 12.92
C SER A 478 -0.70 24.06 13.36
N VAL A 479 0.22 24.22 12.40
CA VAL A 479 1.63 24.45 12.70
C VAL A 479 1.77 25.92 13.12
N ASN A 480 2.05 26.17 14.39
CA ASN A 480 2.11 27.54 14.91
C ASN A 480 3.47 28.18 14.67
N ASP A 481 4.55 27.40 14.76
CA ASP A 481 5.89 27.92 14.55
C ASP A 481 6.88 26.85 14.03
N LEU A 482 7.97 27.34 13.43
CA LEU A 482 9.01 26.58 12.74
C LEU A 482 10.38 27.20 13.01
N ALA A 483 11.37 26.37 13.32
CA ALA A 483 12.75 26.82 13.50
C ALA A 483 13.75 25.80 12.94
N PHE A 484 14.76 26.27 12.21
CA PHE A 484 15.90 25.45 11.80
C PHE A 484 17.00 25.50 12.87
N THR A 485 17.72 24.39 13.03
CA THR A 485 18.98 24.41 13.80
C THR A 485 20.03 25.22 13.06
N SER A 486 20.96 25.85 13.80
CA SER A 486 21.99 26.73 13.20
C SER A 486 22.91 26.02 12.20
N ASP A 487 23.05 24.69 12.30
CA ASP A 487 23.78 23.84 11.36
C ASP A 487 22.99 23.48 10.08
N SER A 488 21.74 23.94 9.97
CA SER A 488 20.80 23.63 8.88
C SER A 488 20.57 22.13 8.67
N GLN A 489 20.80 21.28 9.69
CA GLN A 489 20.61 19.83 9.60
C GLN A 489 19.24 19.37 10.12
N LYS A 490 18.58 20.16 10.98
CA LYS A 490 17.29 19.79 11.56
C LYS A 490 16.27 20.92 11.41
N LEU A 491 15.01 20.52 11.32
CA LEU A 491 13.84 21.39 11.39
C LEU A 491 13.02 21.02 12.61
N VAL A 492 12.61 22.00 13.39
CA VAL A 492 11.70 21.85 14.52
C VAL A 492 10.35 22.43 14.14
N THR A 493 9.28 21.70 14.41
CA THR A 493 7.89 22.11 14.13
C THR A 493 7.07 22.09 15.40
N ALA A 494 6.31 23.16 15.66
CA ALA A 494 5.45 23.28 16.82
C ALA A 494 3.98 23.41 16.42
N GLY A 495 3.11 22.65 17.10
CA GLY A 495 1.71 22.51 16.73
C GLY A 495 0.70 22.96 17.80
N SER A 496 -0.49 23.33 17.31
CA SER A 496 -1.67 23.58 18.15
C SER A 496 -2.19 22.32 18.85
N ASP A 497 -1.78 21.14 18.39
CA ASP A 497 -2.07 19.85 19.00
C ASP A 497 -1.23 19.55 20.25
N GLY A 498 -0.33 20.47 20.61
CA GLY A 498 0.53 20.33 21.77
C GLY A 498 1.77 19.49 21.50
N SER A 499 2.10 19.11 20.26
CA SER A 499 3.38 18.45 20.00
C SER A 499 4.42 19.43 19.47
N VAL A 500 5.69 19.11 19.75
CA VAL A 500 6.85 19.64 19.04
C VAL A 500 7.58 18.47 18.40
N HIS A 501 7.84 18.53 17.10
CA HIS A 501 8.56 17.49 16.37
C HIS A 501 9.91 17.99 15.89
N VAL A 502 10.92 17.15 15.99
CA VAL A 502 12.27 17.42 15.47
C VAL A 502 12.54 16.51 14.30
N TRP A 503 12.87 17.11 13.16
CA TRP A 503 13.08 16.46 11.87
C TRP A 503 14.54 16.58 11.45
N ASP A 504 15.19 15.45 11.20
CA ASP A 504 16.49 15.43 10.52
C ASP A 504 16.28 15.67 9.02
N LEU A 505 16.87 16.72 8.46
CA LEU A 505 16.62 17.14 7.07
C LEU A 505 17.20 16.17 6.05
N GLY A 506 18.32 15.52 6.35
CA GLY A 506 18.90 14.48 5.49
C GLY A 506 17.93 13.31 5.30
N ARG A 507 17.13 13.00 6.32
CA ARG A 507 16.05 11.98 6.28
C ARG A 507 14.69 12.53 5.85
N PHE A 508 14.38 13.77 6.20
CA PHE A 508 13.10 14.40 5.88
C PHE A 508 12.98 14.71 4.38
N LEU A 509 14.09 15.08 3.76
CA LEU A 509 14.24 15.25 2.32
C LEU A 509 14.52 13.92 1.61
N SER A 510 14.93 12.88 2.36
CA SER A 510 14.95 11.54 1.80
C SER A 510 13.53 11.18 1.34
N PRO A 511 13.38 10.49 0.20
CA PRO A 511 12.09 10.03 -0.27
C PRO A 511 11.51 8.91 0.61
N ASN A 512 11.51 9.09 1.94
CA ASN A 512 10.73 8.30 2.89
C ASN A 512 9.28 8.73 2.86
N GLN A 513 8.69 8.48 1.71
CA GLN A 513 7.41 7.84 1.53
C GLN A 513 7.34 7.71 0.02
N VAL A 514 7.38 6.47 -0.49
CA VAL A 514 7.09 6.16 -1.88
C VAL A 514 5.61 6.47 -2.07
N VAL A 515 5.31 7.76 -2.16
CA VAL A 515 3.99 8.34 -2.15
C VAL A 515 3.89 9.15 -3.41
N THR A 516 3.23 8.56 -4.38
CA THR A 516 2.92 9.24 -5.62
C THR A 516 1.61 9.99 -5.42
N TYR A 517 1.68 11.32 -5.46
CA TYR A 517 0.49 12.17 -5.44
C TYR A 517 -0.14 12.21 -6.83
N LEU A 518 -1.43 11.92 -6.89
CA LEU A 518 -2.24 12.01 -8.09
C LEU A 518 -3.25 13.14 -7.87
N ASN A 519 -3.09 14.24 -8.61
CA ASN A 519 -3.97 15.39 -8.48
C ASN A 519 -5.22 15.19 -9.33
N ALA A 520 -6.36 14.93 -8.69
CA ALA A 520 -7.65 14.91 -9.37
C ALA A 520 -8.35 16.25 -9.15
N GLU A 521 -8.20 17.17 -10.11
CA GLU A 521 -8.65 18.58 -10.09
C GLU A 521 -10.12 18.79 -9.64
N LEU A 522 -10.98 17.76 -9.73
CA LEU A 522 -12.42 17.84 -9.47
C LEU A 522 -12.90 16.86 -8.37
N GLY A 523 -12.02 16.37 -7.50
CA GLY A 523 -12.40 15.49 -6.39
C GLY A 523 -12.54 14.01 -6.78
N CYS A 524 -12.03 13.10 -5.96
CA CYS A 524 -12.05 11.66 -6.18
C CYS A 524 -13.35 11.04 -5.64
N ALA A 525 -14.05 10.28 -6.48
CA ALA A 525 -15.21 9.46 -6.13
C ALA A 525 -14.83 7.99 -5.80
N GLY A 526 -13.54 7.74 -5.60
CA GLY A 526 -12.95 6.43 -5.32
C GLY A 526 -12.04 5.94 -6.45
N GLY A 527 -11.10 5.05 -6.11
CA GLY A 527 -10.14 4.51 -7.07
C GLY A 527 -9.83 3.03 -6.83
N VAL A 528 -9.32 2.37 -7.87
CA VAL A 528 -8.90 0.96 -7.86
C VAL A 528 -7.63 0.79 -8.69
N PHE A 529 -6.86 -0.26 -8.41
CA PHE A 529 -5.80 -0.70 -9.31
C PHE A 529 -6.36 -1.51 -10.48
N VAL A 530 -5.96 -1.11 -11.69
CA VAL A 530 -6.20 -1.86 -12.93
C VAL A 530 -5.15 -2.96 -13.06
N ASP A 531 -3.89 -2.63 -12.79
CA ASP A 531 -2.76 -3.55 -12.68
C ASP A 531 -1.85 -3.11 -11.53
N ASN A 532 -0.73 -3.80 -11.26
CA ASN A 532 0.24 -3.45 -10.22
C ASN A 532 0.80 -2.03 -10.37
N ASP A 533 0.89 -1.53 -11.61
CA ASP A 533 1.48 -0.23 -11.91
C ASP A 533 0.47 0.82 -12.34
N ILE A 534 -0.76 0.45 -12.68
CA ILE A 534 -1.76 1.39 -13.18
C ILE A 534 -2.94 1.45 -12.21
N SER A 535 -3.21 2.65 -11.71
CA SER A 535 -4.42 2.95 -10.95
C SER A 535 -5.42 3.73 -11.78
N CYS A 536 -6.69 3.63 -11.40
CA CYS A 536 -7.80 4.31 -12.03
C CYS A 536 -8.61 5.00 -10.93
N VAL A 537 -8.84 6.30 -11.10
CA VAL A 537 -9.58 7.14 -10.15
C VAL A 537 -10.73 7.82 -10.87
N GLY A 538 -11.95 7.70 -10.33
CA GLY A 538 -13.11 8.44 -10.81
C GLY A 538 -13.14 9.86 -10.24
N SER A 539 -13.41 10.85 -11.08
CA SER A 539 -13.57 12.25 -10.69
C SER A 539 -15.05 12.63 -10.50
N GLN A 540 -15.39 13.55 -9.60
CA GLN A 540 -16.77 14.07 -9.49
C GLN A 540 -17.23 14.79 -10.78
N GLY A 541 -16.32 15.11 -11.70
CA GLY A 541 -16.60 15.77 -12.98
C GLY A 541 -17.13 14.88 -14.11
N GLY A 542 -17.38 13.57 -13.90
CA GLY A 542 -17.81 12.70 -15.00
C GLY A 542 -16.64 12.10 -15.82
N GLU A 543 -15.43 12.13 -15.27
CA GLU A 543 -14.21 11.56 -15.86
C GLU A 543 -13.64 10.38 -15.08
N LEU A 544 -13.01 9.46 -15.81
CA LEU A 544 -12.21 8.36 -15.28
C LEU A 544 -10.75 8.59 -15.71
N VAL A 545 -9.85 8.76 -14.74
CA VAL A 545 -8.44 9.10 -15.00
C VAL A 545 -7.55 7.94 -14.57
N PHE A 546 -6.62 7.54 -15.45
CA PHE A 546 -5.67 6.47 -15.25
C PHE A 546 -4.29 7.03 -15.03
N TRP A 547 -3.59 6.49 -14.03
CA TRP A 547 -2.28 6.97 -13.63
C TRP A 547 -1.29 5.83 -13.55
N ASN A 548 -0.08 6.08 -14.02
CA ASN A 548 1.05 5.23 -13.70
C ASN A 548 1.51 5.55 -12.28
N THR A 549 1.41 4.56 -11.41
CA THR A 549 1.68 4.68 -9.99
C THR A 549 3.15 4.74 -9.64
N ASN A 550 4.06 4.45 -10.57
CA ASN A 550 5.51 4.55 -10.35
C ASN A 550 6.02 5.98 -10.50
N ASN A 551 5.45 6.75 -11.43
CA ASN A 551 5.93 8.09 -11.76
C ASN A 551 4.86 9.19 -11.58
N GLY A 552 3.62 8.82 -11.26
CA GLY A 552 2.53 9.76 -11.07
C GLY A 552 2.09 10.47 -12.34
N GLN A 553 2.37 9.91 -13.51
CA GLN A 553 1.91 10.48 -14.77
C GLN A 553 0.55 9.91 -15.15
N GLU A 554 -0.33 10.79 -15.63
CA GLU A 554 -1.58 10.40 -16.29
C GLU A 554 -1.25 9.61 -17.56
N THR A 555 -1.78 8.40 -17.66
CA THR A 555 -1.61 7.53 -18.84
C THR A 555 -2.78 7.66 -19.79
N ASN A 556 -3.98 7.86 -19.24
CA ASN A 556 -5.21 7.92 -20.02
C ASN A 556 -6.34 8.62 -19.26
N ARG A 557 -7.33 9.15 -19.99
CA ARG A 557 -8.54 9.76 -19.44
C ARG A 557 -9.74 9.46 -20.32
N ILE A 558 -10.81 8.98 -19.70
CA ILE A 558 -12.10 8.74 -20.35
C ILE A 558 -13.10 9.74 -19.80
N ARG A 559 -13.65 10.58 -20.67
CA ARG A 559 -14.77 11.46 -20.34
C ARG A 559 -16.06 10.84 -20.84
N PHE A 560 -17.06 10.76 -19.97
CA PHE A 560 -18.39 10.30 -20.37
C PHE A 560 -19.25 11.50 -20.81
N ASP A 561 -20.11 11.30 -21.81
CA ASP A 561 -21.05 12.30 -22.32
C ASP A 561 -22.21 12.54 -21.33
N ALA A 562 -21.90 13.06 -20.14
CA ALA A 562 -22.86 13.44 -19.12
C ALA A 562 -22.32 14.69 -18.38
N PRO A 563 -22.75 15.91 -18.76
CA PRO A 563 -22.09 17.14 -18.34
C PRO A 563 -22.20 17.47 -16.83
N LYS A 564 -22.94 16.69 -16.05
CA LYS A 564 -23.14 16.86 -14.59
C LYS A 564 -23.56 15.55 -13.92
N SER A 565 -22.67 14.55 -13.88
CA SER A 565 -22.95 13.27 -13.19
C SER A 565 -21.99 13.03 -12.04
N ASN A 566 -22.53 12.69 -10.86
CA ASN A 566 -21.71 12.22 -9.75
C ASN A 566 -21.34 10.75 -9.97
N PHE A 567 -20.05 10.42 -9.85
CA PHE A 567 -19.62 9.03 -9.74
C PHE A 567 -19.93 8.48 -8.36
N THR A 568 -20.38 7.23 -8.28
CA THR A 568 -20.62 6.58 -6.99
C THR A 568 -19.57 5.53 -6.58
N ARG A 569 -18.55 5.26 -7.42
CA ARG A 569 -17.33 4.42 -7.25
C ARG A 569 -17.07 3.56 -8.50
N VAL A 570 -15.79 3.27 -8.75
CA VAL A 570 -15.33 2.32 -9.76
C VAL A 570 -15.12 0.95 -9.11
N CYS A 571 -15.50 -0.13 -9.78
CA CYS A 571 -15.05 -1.47 -9.40
C CYS A 571 -14.53 -2.23 -10.62
N ILE A 572 -13.66 -3.20 -10.38
CA ILE A 572 -13.00 -3.99 -11.41
C ILE A 572 -13.17 -5.49 -11.07
N SER A 573 -13.29 -6.31 -12.10
CA SER A 573 -13.35 -7.77 -11.97
C SER A 573 -12.03 -8.32 -11.41
N ASP A 574 -12.08 -9.49 -10.77
CA ASP A 574 -10.90 -10.12 -10.18
C ASP A 574 -9.82 -10.45 -11.23
N ASP A 575 -10.22 -10.80 -12.46
CA ASP A 575 -9.33 -11.01 -13.61
C ASP A 575 -8.76 -9.71 -14.22
N ARG A 576 -9.18 -8.55 -13.68
CA ARG A 576 -8.79 -7.20 -14.08
C ARG A 576 -9.08 -6.82 -15.52
N LYS A 577 -9.94 -7.56 -16.23
CA LYS A 577 -10.29 -7.27 -17.62
C LYS A 577 -11.52 -6.39 -17.76
N THR A 578 -12.42 -6.41 -16.80
CA THR A 578 -13.70 -5.70 -16.88
C THR A 578 -13.84 -4.71 -15.74
N MET A 579 -14.10 -3.45 -16.06
CA MET A 579 -14.44 -2.42 -15.09
C MET A 579 -15.93 -2.10 -15.17
N ALA A 580 -16.54 -1.83 -14.02
CA ALA A 580 -17.88 -1.27 -13.94
C ALA A 580 -17.82 0.15 -13.40
N VAL A 581 -18.49 1.03 -14.13
CA VAL A 581 -18.69 2.42 -13.79
C VAL A 581 -20.19 2.68 -13.75
N ALA A 582 -20.68 3.26 -12.65
CA ALA A 582 -22.06 3.78 -12.62
C ALA A 582 -22.00 5.30 -12.54
N LEU A 583 -22.71 5.93 -13.47
CA LEU A 583 -22.85 7.37 -13.61
C LEU A 583 -24.25 7.74 -13.13
N GLU A 584 -24.34 8.60 -12.13
CA GLU A 584 -25.62 9.12 -11.64
C GLU A 584 -25.81 10.54 -12.12
N ALA A 585 -26.81 10.77 -12.96
CA ALA A 585 -27.19 12.11 -13.36
C ALA A 585 -27.86 12.85 -12.19
N TYR A 586 -27.55 14.15 -12.04
CA TYR A 586 -28.22 15.05 -11.08
C TYR A 586 -29.76 15.02 -11.25
N PRO A 587 -30.54 15.43 -10.23
CA PRO A 587 -31.95 15.04 -10.02
C PRO A 587 -32.96 15.49 -11.09
N GLU A 588 -32.54 16.19 -12.14
CA GLU A 588 -33.42 16.63 -13.23
C GLU A 588 -33.80 15.50 -14.20
N ILE A 589 -32.98 14.43 -14.33
CA ILE A 589 -33.18 13.38 -15.34
C ILE A 589 -33.53 12.01 -14.72
N ASN A 590 -33.29 11.78 -13.41
CA ASN A 590 -33.57 10.52 -12.70
C ASN A 590 -33.09 9.26 -13.48
N GLU A 591 -31.93 9.37 -14.13
CA GLU A 591 -31.32 8.28 -14.87
C GLU A 591 -29.99 7.90 -14.23
N THR A 592 -29.85 6.63 -13.85
CA THR A 592 -28.56 6.04 -13.50
C THR A 592 -28.09 5.23 -14.70
N LYS A 593 -26.94 5.58 -15.27
CA LYS A 593 -26.34 4.84 -16.38
C LYS A 593 -25.21 3.97 -15.87
N LEU A 594 -25.37 2.66 -16.01
CA LEU A 594 -24.30 1.69 -15.79
C LEU A 594 -23.55 1.46 -17.10
N VAL A 595 -22.23 1.55 -17.03
CA VAL A 595 -21.31 1.27 -18.13
C VAL A 595 -20.29 0.23 -17.66
N LEU A 596 -20.24 -0.89 -18.35
CA LEU A 596 -19.19 -1.90 -18.22
C LEU A 596 -18.19 -1.71 -19.35
N LEU A 597 -16.91 -1.60 -18.99
CA LEU A 597 -15.80 -1.28 -19.89
C LEU A 597 -14.77 -2.41 -19.84
N ASP A 598 -14.09 -2.64 -20.95
CA ASP A 598 -12.81 -3.37 -20.93
C ASP A 598 -11.75 -2.48 -20.29
N ALA A 599 -10.99 -3.03 -19.33
CA ALA A 599 -10.05 -2.29 -18.50
C ALA A 599 -8.79 -1.83 -19.25
N PHE A 600 -8.44 -2.51 -20.35
CA PHE A 600 -7.24 -2.22 -21.15
C PHE A 600 -7.56 -1.58 -22.49
N LEU A 601 -8.68 -1.98 -23.10
CA LEU A 601 -9.11 -1.49 -24.41
C LEU A 601 -10.02 -0.27 -24.32
N ASN A 602 -10.56 0.05 -23.14
CA ASN A 602 -11.54 1.11 -22.90
C ASN A 602 -12.81 0.98 -23.76
N GLU A 603 -13.07 -0.20 -24.30
CA GLU A 603 -14.27 -0.47 -25.09
C GLU A 603 -15.47 -0.73 -24.18
N THR A 604 -16.64 -0.17 -24.53
CA THR A 604 -17.87 -0.44 -23.81
C THR A 604 -18.36 -1.86 -24.13
N ILE A 605 -18.33 -2.72 -23.12
CA ILE A 605 -18.82 -4.11 -23.20
C ILE A 605 -20.35 -4.12 -23.11
N LEU A 606 -20.90 -3.33 -22.20
CA LEU A 606 -22.33 -3.25 -21.93
C LEU A 606 -22.67 -1.88 -21.34
N SER A 607 -23.73 -1.25 -21.83
CA SER A 607 -24.33 -0.10 -21.18
C SER A 607 -25.79 -0.38 -20.87
N HIS A 608 -26.24 -0.05 -19.65
CA HIS A 608 -27.63 -0.20 -19.24
C HIS A 608 -28.07 1.03 -18.48
N SER A 609 -29.17 1.65 -18.93
CA SER A 609 -29.78 2.80 -18.27
C SER A 609 -30.93 2.36 -17.39
N PHE A 610 -30.94 2.81 -16.15
CA PHE A 610 -32.03 2.63 -15.21
C PHE A 610 -32.86 3.91 -15.15
N PHE A 611 -34.09 3.85 -15.67
CA PHE A 611 -35.05 4.97 -15.64
C PHE A 611 -36.02 4.77 -14.49
N HIS A 612 -35.66 5.15 -13.27
CA HIS A 612 -36.56 5.09 -12.12
C HIS A 612 -36.41 6.39 -11.33
N GLY A 613 -37.51 6.97 -10.83
CA GLY A 613 -37.53 8.18 -9.98
C GLY A 613 -36.83 8.04 -8.62
N ASP A 614 -35.99 7.01 -8.49
CA ASP A 614 -35.30 6.56 -7.31
C ASP A 614 -33.79 6.66 -7.57
N SER A 615 -33.24 7.86 -7.41
CA SER A 615 -31.81 8.13 -7.48
C SER A 615 -31.02 7.40 -6.39
N GLY A 616 -29.79 6.95 -6.71
CA GLY A 616 -28.78 6.48 -5.76
C GLY A 616 -28.44 5.00 -5.88
N ALA A 617 -27.37 4.66 -6.60
CA ALA A 617 -26.75 3.35 -6.54
C ALA A 617 -25.89 3.24 -5.26
N SER A 618 -26.01 2.11 -4.57
CA SER A 618 -25.51 2.03 -3.19
C SER A 618 -24.50 0.91 -2.95
N ALA A 619 -24.59 -0.20 -3.69
CA ALA A 619 -23.65 -1.31 -3.57
C ALA A 619 -23.46 -2.01 -4.93
N ARG A 620 -22.25 -2.50 -5.18
CA ARG A 620 -21.88 -3.19 -6.43
C ARG A 620 -20.68 -4.10 -6.21
N ALA A 621 -20.62 -5.21 -6.93
CA ALA A 621 -19.44 -6.07 -6.99
C ALA A 621 -19.52 -7.06 -8.16
N PHE A 622 -18.35 -7.52 -8.61
CA PHE A 622 -18.22 -8.67 -9.49
C PHE A 622 -18.14 -9.96 -8.67
N SER A 623 -18.66 -11.05 -9.22
CA SER A 623 -18.37 -12.40 -8.71
C SER A 623 -16.90 -12.74 -8.95
N LYS A 624 -16.36 -13.65 -8.12
CA LYS A 624 -14.93 -14.00 -8.16
C LYS A 624 -14.49 -14.67 -9.44
N ASP A 625 -15.40 -15.41 -10.08
CA ASP A 625 -15.19 -16.03 -11.39
C ASP A 625 -15.39 -15.05 -12.58
N GLY A 626 -15.71 -13.78 -12.32
CA GLY A 626 -15.99 -12.78 -13.35
C GLY A 626 -17.26 -13.06 -14.17
N ARG A 627 -18.12 -13.99 -13.75
CA ARG A 627 -19.33 -14.34 -14.49
C ARG A 627 -20.46 -13.36 -14.27
N PHE A 628 -20.68 -12.93 -13.04
CA PHE A 628 -21.78 -12.08 -12.65
C PHE A 628 -21.31 -10.70 -12.21
N TYR A 629 -22.08 -9.68 -12.58
CA TYR A 629 -21.99 -8.34 -11.99
C TYR A 629 -23.31 -8.03 -11.30
N VAL A 630 -23.25 -7.61 -10.04
CA VAL A 630 -24.43 -7.29 -9.26
C VAL A 630 -24.41 -5.82 -8.87
N HIS A 631 -25.53 -5.16 -9.11
CA HIS A 631 -25.71 -3.73 -8.85
C HIS A 631 -26.98 -3.50 -8.04
N PHE A 632 -26.87 -2.75 -6.95
CA PHE A 632 -28.01 -2.42 -6.09
C PHE A 632 -28.46 -0.98 -6.31
N ILE A 633 -29.77 -0.83 -6.47
CA ILE A 633 -30.48 0.46 -6.43
C ILE A 633 -31.57 0.30 -5.37
N LYS A 634 -31.47 1.03 -4.26
CA LYS A 634 -32.37 0.90 -3.10
C LYS A 634 -32.51 -0.56 -2.64
N THR A 635 -33.72 -1.11 -2.71
CA THR A 635 -34.06 -2.47 -2.26
C THR A 635 -34.01 -3.49 -3.40
N ARG A 636 -33.50 -3.14 -4.58
CA ARG A 636 -33.43 -4.04 -5.74
C ARG A 636 -32.00 -4.38 -6.12
N ALA A 637 -31.73 -5.66 -6.29
CA ALA A 637 -30.49 -6.20 -6.84
C ALA A 637 -30.68 -6.55 -8.32
N TYR A 638 -29.85 -5.98 -9.19
CA TYR A 638 -29.79 -6.29 -10.62
C TYR A 638 -28.57 -7.15 -10.89
N ILE A 639 -28.79 -8.36 -11.43
CA ILE A 639 -27.76 -9.37 -11.66
C ILE A 639 -27.57 -9.55 -13.15
N PHE A 640 -26.40 -9.13 -13.63
CA PHE A 640 -25.97 -9.25 -15.01
C PHE A 640 -25.07 -10.47 -15.17
N ASP A 641 -25.29 -11.28 -16.22
CA ASP A 641 -24.35 -12.32 -16.63
C ASP A 641 -23.48 -11.74 -17.75
N LEU A 642 -22.18 -11.62 -17.49
CA LEU A 642 -21.21 -11.00 -18.40
C LEU A 642 -20.87 -11.90 -19.59
N ARG A 643 -21.04 -13.22 -19.48
CA ARG A 643 -20.90 -14.13 -20.63
C ARG A 643 -22.03 -13.91 -21.62
N GLN A 644 -23.23 -13.66 -21.11
CA GLN A 644 -24.42 -13.38 -21.93
C GLN A 644 -24.60 -11.90 -22.26
N ARG A 645 -23.81 -11.02 -21.63
CA ARG A 645 -23.90 -9.55 -21.72
C ARG A 645 -25.34 -9.03 -21.56
N LYS A 646 -26.07 -9.55 -20.57
CA LYS A 646 -27.44 -9.11 -20.30
C LYS A 646 -27.83 -9.24 -18.83
N LEU A 647 -28.86 -8.51 -18.45
CA LEU A 647 -29.56 -8.69 -17.18
C LEU A 647 -30.24 -10.06 -17.18
N VAL A 648 -29.93 -10.91 -16.19
CA VAL A 648 -30.50 -12.26 -16.08
C VAL A 648 -31.51 -12.36 -14.95
N ARG A 649 -31.35 -11.55 -13.89
CA ARG A 649 -32.23 -11.62 -12.72
C ARG A 649 -32.32 -10.26 -12.01
N THR A 650 -33.51 -9.98 -11.48
CA THR A 650 -33.75 -8.88 -10.54
C THR A 650 -34.36 -9.46 -9.27
N LEU A 651 -33.84 -9.06 -8.11
CA LEU A 651 -34.31 -9.51 -6.80
C LEU A 651 -34.67 -8.33 -5.92
N GLU A 652 -35.71 -8.49 -5.11
CA GLU A 652 -36.02 -7.56 -4.04
C GLU A 652 -35.40 -8.04 -2.74
N VAL A 653 -34.68 -7.16 -2.05
CA VAL A 653 -33.94 -7.45 -0.83
C VAL A 653 -34.53 -6.71 0.37
N PRO A 654 -34.40 -7.26 1.59
CA PRO A 654 -35.09 -6.76 2.79
C PRO A 654 -34.68 -5.37 3.26
N GLY A 655 -33.62 -4.77 2.70
CA GLY A 655 -33.11 -3.47 3.10
C GLY A 655 -32.24 -2.82 2.04
N TYR A 656 -31.96 -1.53 2.23
CA TYR A 656 -31.11 -0.76 1.32
C TYR A 656 -29.65 -1.20 1.46
N ALA A 657 -29.09 -1.86 0.45
CA ALA A 657 -27.72 -2.38 0.50
C ALA A 657 -26.68 -1.25 0.48
N LYS A 658 -25.74 -1.19 1.43
CA LYS A 658 -24.64 -0.21 1.49
C LYS A 658 -23.31 -0.74 0.97
N SER A 659 -23.10 -2.05 1.05
CA SER A 659 -21.91 -2.71 0.50
C SER A 659 -22.24 -4.13 0.09
N LEU A 660 -21.55 -4.64 -0.92
CA LEU A 660 -21.67 -6.01 -1.42
C LEU A 660 -20.28 -6.60 -1.57
N SER A 661 -20.11 -7.86 -1.18
CA SER A 661 -18.88 -8.61 -1.41
C SER A 661 -19.17 -10.08 -1.67
N PHE A 662 -18.41 -10.68 -2.58
CA PHE A 662 -18.44 -12.12 -2.87
C PHE A 662 -17.33 -12.85 -2.09
N ALA A 663 -17.64 -14.04 -1.59
CA ALA A 663 -16.68 -14.91 -0.94
C ALA A 663 -15.68 -15.50 -1.95
N ALA A 664 -14.46 -15.82 -1.48
CA ALA A 664 -13.37 -16.32 -2.31
C ALA A 664 -13.69 -17.62 -3.06
N ASP A 665 -14.52 -18.49 -2.49
CA ASP A 665 -14.99 -19.73 -3.13
C ASP A 665 -16.08 -19.52 -4.20
N ASN A 666 -16.54 -18.27 -4.34
CA ASN A 666 -17.64 -17.87 -5.22
C ASN A 666 -18.97 -18.62 -4.96
N GLN A 667 -19.15 -19.22 -3.78
CA GLN A 667 -20.37 -19.95 -3.42
C GLN A 667 -21.38 -19.04 -2.72
N THR A 668 -20.90 -18.05 -1.97
CA THR A 668 -21.73 -17.11 -1.23
C THR A 668 -21.35 -15.66 -1.51
N CYS A 669 -22.31 -14.78 -1.31
CA CYS A 669 -22.09 -13.34 -1.25
C CYS A 669 -22.84 -12.76 -0.06
N VAL A 670 -22.30 -11.66 0.47
CA VAL A 670 -22.88 -10.95 1.61
C VAL A 670 -23.07 -9.51 1.21
N PHE A 671 -24.27 -8.98 1.48
CA PHE A 671 -24.49 -7.54 1.47
C PHE A 671 -24.84 -7.04 2.86
N ALA A 672 -24.39 -5.83 3.16
CA ALA A 672 -24.75 -5.10 4.37
C ALA A 672 -25.89 -4.12 4.06
N ASP A 673 -26.93 -4.09 4.88
CA ASP A 673 -28.02 -3.12 4.74
C ASP A 673 -27.76 -1.83 5.54
N ILE A 674 -28.55 -0.79 5.27
CA ILE A 674 -28.46 0.48 5.98
C ILE A 674 -28.75 0.38 7.47
N LYS A 675 -29.39 -0.69 7.95
CA LYS A 675 -29.65 -0.92 9.39
C LYS A 675 -28.49 -1.66 10.07
N GLY A 676 -27.43 -2.01 9.34
CA GLY A 676 -26.29 -2.75 9.87
C GLY A 676 -26.49 -4.27 9.89
N ASN A 677 -27.51 -4.81 9.24
CA ASN A 677 -27.69 -6.26 9.09
C ASN A 677 -26.82 -6.78 7.95
N LEU A 678 -26.29 -7.98 8.12
CA LEU A 678 -25.56 -8.72 7.09
C LEU A 678 -26.44 -9.84 6.56
N HIS A 679 -26.66 -9.87 5.24
CA HIS A 679 -27.46 -10.88 4.57
C HIS A 679 -26.59 -11.74 3.65
N GLU A 680 -26.54 -13.04 3.93
CA GLU A 680 -25.81 -14.04 3.14
C GLU A 680 -26.73 -14.67 2.09
N TYR A 681 -26.25 -14.75 0.85
CA TYR A 681 -26.93 -15.34 -0.30
C TYR A 681 -26.02 -16.36 -0.99
N SER A 682 -26.63 -17.37 -1.61
CA SER A 682 -25.92 -18.32 -2.46
C SER A 682 -25.73 -17.74 -3.86
N VAL A 683 -24.52 -17.79 -4.43
CA VAL A 683 -24.22 -17.19 -5.73
C VAL A 683 -24.83 -17.94 -6.93
N PRO A 684 -24.87 -19.29 -6.96
CA PRO A 684 -25.43 -20.02 -8.10
C PRO A 684 -26.90 -19.70 -8.42
N ASP A 685 -27.73 -19.47 -7.40
CA ASP A 685 -29.17 -19.23 -7.55
C ASP A 685 -29.66 -17.91 -6.93
N PHE A 686 -28.77 -17.15 -6.26
CA PHE A 686 -29.08 -15.94 -5.50
C PHE A 686 -30.21 -16.15 -4.49
N ARG A 687 -30.24 -17.32 -3.86
CA ARG A 687 -31.16 -17.62 -2.77
C ARG A 687 -30.62 -17.08 -1.44
N HIS A 688 -31.50 -16.45 -0.66
CA HIS A 688 -31.19 -16.00 0.70
C HIS A 688 -30.87 -17.21 1.60
N LEU A 689 -29.77 -17.13 2.34
CA LEU A 689 -29.30 -18.20 3.22
C LEU A 689 -29.50 -17.83 4.69
N LYS A 690 -28.94 -16.70 5.13
CA LYS A 690 -28.94 -16.29 6.53
C LYS A 690 -28.92 -14.77 6.66
N THR A 691 -29.47 -14.26 7.75
CA THR A 691 -29.33 -12.85 8.16
C THR A 691 -28.72 -12.82 9.55
N VAL A 692 -27.61 -12.11 9.70
CA VAL A 692 -27.05 -11.77 11.01
C VAL A 692 -27.41 -10.32 11.30
N ARG A 693 -28.18 -10.11 12.37
CA ARG A 693 -28.53 -8.75 12.82
C ARG A 693 -27.33 -8.11 13.49
N GLY A 694 -26.98 -6.90 13.08
CA GLY A 694 -25.94 -6.09 13.73
C GLY A 694 -26.46 -5.44 15.02
N ASP A 695 -25.54 -5.02 15.89
CA ASP A 695 -25.84 -4.34 17.16
C ASP A 695 -26.29 -2.89 16.92
N ASP A 696 -27.47 -2.62 16.32
CA ASP A 696 -28.11 -1.30 16.11
C ASP A 696 -27.21 -0.13 15.60
N ARG A 697 -25.98 -0.41 15.17
CA ARG A 697 -24.96 0.53 14.74
C ARG A 697 -24.69 0.31 13.27
N LEU A 698 -24.86 1.38 12.50
CA LEU A 698 -24.84 1.37 11.04
C LEU A 698 -23.48 0.82 10.55
N LEU A 699 -23.49 -0.34 9.90
CA LEU A 699 -22.34 -0.82 9.14
C LEU A 699 -22.24 -0.01 7.85
N ILE A 700 -21.04 0.48 7.54
CA ILE A 700 -20.81 1.26 6.32
C ILE A 700 -20.28 0.34 5.23
N ARG A 701 -19.42 -0.63 5.58
CA ARG A 701 -18.80 -1.50 4.59
C ARG A 701 -18.47 -2.88 5.12
N ALA A 702 -18.67 -3.89 4.28
CA ALA A 702 -18.25 -5.26 4.49
C ALA A 702 -17.51 -5.81 3.25
N ILE A 703 -16.38 -6.50 3.48
CA ILE A 703 -15.54 -7.07 2.43
C ILE A 703 -15.03 -8.46 2.83
N HIS A 704 -15.07 -9.41 1.91
CA HIS A 704 -14.54 -10.76 2.12
C HIS A 704 -13.02 -10.77 2.03
N SER A 705 -12.40 -11.66 2.79
CA SER A 705 -11.00 -12.01 2.59
C SER A 705 -10.85 -12.69 1.21
N PRO A 706 -9.80 -12.35 0.45
CA PRO A 706 -9.53 -12.98 -0.85
C PRO A 706 -9.09 -14.43 -0.73
N VAL A 707 -8.60 -14.86 0.44
CA VAL A 707 -8.02 -16.20 0.65
C VAL A 707 -8.82 -17.01 1.68
N ALA A 708 -9.32 -16.36 2.74
CA ALA A 708 -10.04 -17.04 3.81
C ALA A 708 -11.56 -16.92 3.67
N GLN A 709 -12.29 -17.89 4.22
CA GLN A 709 -13.75 -17.83 4.40
C GLN A 709 -14.14 -16.90 5.55
N ARG A 710 -13.78 -15.62 5.40
CA ARG A 710 -13.96 -14.56 6.39
C ARG A 710 -14.45 -13.28 5.73
N LEU A 711 -15.16 -12.47 6.51
CA LEU A 711 -15.67 -11.16 6.13
C LEU A 711 -15.25 -10.15 7.20
N ALA A 712 -14.63 -9.05 6.79
CA ALA A 712 -14.41 -7.87 7.65
C ALA A 712 -15.54 -6.87 7.41
N ALA A 713 -16.10 -6.32 8.49
CA ALA A 713 -17.10 -5.27 8.43
C ALA A 713 -16.76 -4.12 9.38
N VAL A 714 -16.95 -2.90 8.89
CA VAL A 714 -16.62 -1.65 9.58
C VAL A 714 -17.80 -0.67 9.50
N GLY A 715 -17.91 0.21 10.50
CA GLY A 715 -18.94 1.24 10.51
C GLY A 715 -18.85 2.21 11.69
N PHE A 716 -20.01 2.66 12.15
CA PHE A 716 -20.13 3.67 13.22
C PHE A 716 -19.75 3.17 14.62
N ASP A 717 -19.57 1.87 14.79
CA ASP A 717 -19.19 1.25 16.06
C ASP A 717 -17.71 1.40 16.41
N ARG A 718 -16.90 1.99 15.52
CA ARG A 718 -15.46 2.24 15.68
C ARG A 718 -14.65 0.94 15.85
N ARG A 719 -15.15 -0.15 15.31
CA ARG A 719 -14.55 -1.49 15.41
C ARG A 719 -14.40 -2.12 14.03
N ILE A 720 -13.43 -3.03 13.95
CA ILE A 720 -13.27 -3.93 12.82
C ILE A 720 -13.89 -5.26 13.25
N ASN A 721 -15.07 -5.58 12.71
CA ASN A 721 -15.78 -6.81 13.03
C ASN A 721 -15.40 -7.90 12.03
N LEU A 722 -15.04 -9.08 12.54
CA LEU A 722 -14.76 -10.25 11.70
C LEU A 722 -15.89 -11.27 11.80
N PHE A 723 -16.25 -11.84 10.66
CA PHE A 723 -17.25 -12.89 10.53
C PHE A 723 -16.64 -14.07 9.76
N LYS A 724 -17.02 -15.28 10.10
CA LYS A 724 -16.87 -16.47 9.27
C LYS A 724 -18.04 -16.52 8.29
N THR A 725 -17.80 -16.97 7.07
CA THR A 725 -18.82 -17.14 6.04
C THR A 725 -19.03 -18.63 5.76
N ASN A 726 -20.26 -19.00 5.39
CA ASN A 726 -20.69 -20.40 5.22
C ASN A 726 -20.46 -21.31 6.45
N PRO A 727 -21.28 -21.17 7.53
CA PRO A 727 -22.37 -20.21 7.68
C PRO A 727 -21.89 -18.85 8.18
N LEU A 728 -22.63 -17.78 7.84
CA LEU A 728 -22.36 -16.43 8.36
C LEU A 728 -22.49 -16.38 9.89
N GLU A 729 -21.37 -16.19 10.58
CA GLU A 729 -21.26 -16.16 12.04
C GLU A 729 -20.19 -15.17 12.50
N ARG A 730 -20.46 -14.42 13.57
CA ARG A 730 -19.51 -13.45 14.13
C ARG A 730 -18.38 -14.19 14.85
N ILE A 731 -17.14 -13.81 14.59
CA ILE A 731 -15.96 -14.37 15.28
C ILE A 731 -15.77 -13.63 16.60
N THR A 732 -15.67 -14.36 17.71
CA THR A 732 -15.40 -13.83 19.06
C THR A 732 -14.04 -14.34 19.59
N PRO A 733 -13.31 -13.53 20.40
CA PRO A 733 -13.66 -12.20 20.89
C PRO A 733 -13.57 -11.11 19.81
N THR A 734 -14.44 -10.11 19.93
CA THR A 734 -14.60 -8.97 19.02
C THR A 734 -13.58 -7.85 19.22
N ASP A 735 -12.85 -7.86 20.33
CA ASP A 735 -11.90 -6.79 20.72
C ASP A 735 -10.46 -7.09 20.26
N ARG A 736 -10.28 -7.91 19.21
CA ARG A 736 -8.94 -8.22 18.67
C ARG A 736 -8.23 -6.98 18.12
N PHE A 737 -8.97 -6.08 17.50
CA PHE A 737 -8.45 -4.79 17.07
C PHE A 737 -8.79 -3.73 18.12
N PRO A 738 -7.87 -2.81 18.43
CA PRO A 738 -8.16 -1.71 19.35
C PRO A 738 -9.28 -0.82 18.78
N LEU A 739 -10.05 -0.23 19.69
CA LEU A 739 -11.10 0.72 19.36
C LEU A 739 -10.50 1.95 18.66
N THR A 740 -11.07 2.33 17.52
CA THR A 740 -10.62 3.53 16.80
C THR A 740 -11.23 4.78 17.43
N ALA A 741 -10.54 5.93 17.31
CA ALA A 741 -11.03 7.20 17.85
C ALA A 741 -12.34 7.65 17.20
N ARG A 742 -12.45 7.46 15.87
CA ARG A 742 -13.61 7.80 15.03
C ARG A 742 -14.14 6.57 14.29
N TYR A 743 -15.32 6.72 13.68
CA TYR A 743 -15.96 5.66 12.91
C TYR A 743 -15.21 5.37 11.60
N LEU A 744 -15.34 4.14 11.12
CA LEU A 744 -14.65 3.66 9.94
C LEU A 744 -15.62 3.63 8.76
N CYS A 745 -15.17 4.12 7.60
CA CYS A 745 -15.99 4.24 6.40
C CYS A 745 -15.55 3.36 5.23
N ASP A 746 -14.29 2.91 5.23
CA ASP A 746 -13.77 1.99 4.22
C ASP A 746 -12.82 0.97 4.83
N VAL A 747 -12.75 -0.21 4.21
CA VAL A 747 -11.89 -1.33 4.58
C VAL A 747 -11.53 -2.15 3.33
N ALA A 748 -10.27 -2.57 3.24
CA ALA A 748 -9.80 -3.48 2.20
C ALA A 748 -8.81 -4.51 2.73
N TYR A 749 -8.92 -5.75 2.25
CA TYR A 749 -7.91 -6.78 2.46
C TYR A 749 -6.77 -6.63 1.46
N SER A 750 -5.57 -6.92 1.93
CA SER A 750 -4.44 -7.27 1.07
C SER A 750 -4.72 -8.56 0.29
N PRO A 751 -4.10 -8.77 -0.89
CA PRO A 751 -4.31 -9.97 -1.70
C PRO A 751 -3.95 -11.29 -1.00
N ASP A 752 -2.94 -11.25 -0.12
CA ASP A 752 -2.53 -12.37 0.74
C ASP A 752 -3.54 -12.66 1.88
N GLY A 753 -4.39 -11.70 2.23
CA GLY A 753 -5.38 -11.80 3.29
C GLY A 753 -4.82 -11.62 4.71
N GLU A 754 -3.53 -11.35 4.86
CA GLU A 754 -2.84 -11.20 6.14
C GLU A 754 -2.91 -9.78 6.68
N ARG A 755 -3.14 -8.79 5.80
CA ARG A 755 -3.25 -7.37 6.16
C ARG A 755 -4.63 -6.81 5.83
N LEU A 756 -5.09 -5.88 6.67
CA LEU A 756 -6.30 -5.09 6.51
C LEU A 756 -5.96 -3.60 6.54
N VAL A 757 -6.45 -2.83 5.60
CA VAL A 757 -6.39 -1.36 5.66
C VAL A 757 -7.78 -0.82 5.99
N THR A 758 -7.86 0.20 6.84
CA THR A 758 -9.10 0.87 7.21
C THR A 758 -8.97 2.38 7.05
N GLY A 759 -10.05 3.03 6.59
CA GLY A 759 -10.12 4.48 6.45
C GLY A 759 -11.22 5.11 7.31
N SER A 760 -10.89 6.24 7.93
CA SER A 760 -11.80 7.07 8.74
C SER A 760 -12.06 8.42 8.06
N PRO A 761 -13.26 9.02 8.17
CA PRO A 761 -13.57 10.32 7.57
C PRO A 761 -12.76 11.50 8.09
N ASP A 762 -12.07 11.33 9.22
CA ASP A 762 -11.11 12.34 9.70
C ASP A 762 -9.78 12.34 8.91
N GLY A 763 -9.67 11.50 7.87
CA GLY A 763 -8.49 11.32 7.04
C GLY A 763 -7.53 10.24 7.56
N THR A 764 -7.82 9.61 8.71
CA THR A 764 -6.94 8.60 9.29
C THR A 764 -7.04 7.28 8.51
N ILE A 765 -5.90 6.80 8.02
CA ILE A 765 -5.74 5.49 7.40
C ILE A 765 -4.87 4.63 8.32
N ARG A 766 -5.33 3.42 8.59
CA ARG A 766 -4.60 2.45 9.42
C ARG A 766 -4.42 1.14 8.69
N LEU A 767 -3.24 0.57 8.78
CA LEU A 767 -2.92 -0.78 8.33
C LEU A 767 -2.80 -1.70 9.54
N TRP A 768 -3.39 -2.87 9.43
CA TRP A 768 -3.49 -3.85 10.51
C TRP A 768 -2.99 -5.21 10.03
N HIS A 769 -2.35 -5.95 10.93
CA HIS A 769 -2.12 -7.36 10.76
C HIS A 769 -3.36 -8.14 11.24
N VAL A 770 -3.94 -8.98 10.37
CA VAL A 770 -5.24 -9.62 10.59
C VAL A 770 -5.19 -10.66 11.71
N ALA A 771 -4.10 -11.42 11.79
CA ALA A 771 -3.99 -12.50 12.78
C ALA A 771 -3.79 -11.97 14.19
N SER A 772 -2.86 -11.01 14.37
CA SER A 772 -2.53 -10.44 15.69
C SER A 772 -3.44 -9.30 16.12
N GLY A 773 -4.08 -8.59 15.17
CA GLY A 773 -4.83 -7.35 15.46
C GLY A 773 -3.95 -6.12 15.67
N GLN A 774 -2.63 -6.26 15.48
CA GLN A 774 -1.66 -5.19 15.67
C GLN A 774 -1.75 -4.16 14.55
N GLU A 775 -1.64 -2.88 14.91
CA GLU A 775 -1.46 -1.78 13.97
C GLU A 775 -0.04 -1.81 13.40
N LEU A 776 0.08 -1.91 12.08
CA LEU A 776 1.33 -1.89 11.34
C LEU A 776 1.71 -0.48 10.90
N LEU A 777 0.70 0.34 10.57
CA LEU A 777 0.85 1.72 10.12
C LEU A 777 -0.36 2.55 10.53
N SER A 778 -0.14 3.82 10.85
CA SER A 778 -1.19 4.83 10.88
C SER A 778 -0.66 6.13 10.32
N PHE A 779 -1.42 6.74 9.42
CA PHE A 779 -1.15 8.07 8.89
C PHE A 779 -2.45 8.80 8.58
N ARG A 780 -2.38 10.10 8.38
CA ARG A 780 -3.55 10.95 8.11
C ARG A 780 -3.36 11.69 6.80
N THR A 781 -4.38 11.67 5.94
CA THR A 781 -4.40 12.43 4.68
C THR A 781 -4.61 13.92 4.96
N ALA A 782 -4.13 14.80 4.07
CA ALA A 782 -4.17 16.25 4.27
C ALA A 782 -5.60 16.83 4.28
N THR A 783 -6.58 16.10 3.72
CA THR A 783 -7.99 16.48 3.76
C THR A 783 -8.82 15.51 4.60
N SER A 784 -9.76 16.02 5.38
CA SER A 784 -10.81 15.23 6.04
C SER A 784 -12.01 15.08 5.10
N TYR A 785 -12.06 13.96 4.39
CA TYR A 785 -13.19 13.55 3.58
C TYR A 785 -13.42 12.04 3.77
N TYR A 786 -14.43 11.43 3.16
CA TYR A 786 -14.61 9.98 3.21
C TYR A 786 -13.52 9.26 2.39
N PRO A 787 -12.46 8.69 2.99
CA PRO A 787 -11.41 8.05 2.22
C PRO A 787 -11.92 6.77 1.55
N THR A 788 -11.33 6.45 0.41
CA THR A 788 -11.40 5.12 -0.17
C THR A 788 -10.02 4.47 -0.23
N VAL A 789 -9.97 3.17 0.02
CA VAL A 789 -8.71 2.42 0.12
C VAL A 789 -8.74 1.17 -0.77
N SER A 790 -7.64 0.87 -1.44
CA SER A 790 -7.52 -0.29 -2.33
C SER A 790 -6.07 -0.79 -2.42
N PHE A 791 -5.84 -2.09 -2.30
CA PHE A 791 -4.54 -2.69 -2.56
C PHE A 791 -4.34 -2.97 -4.06
N SER A 792 -3.09 -2.86 -4.48
CA SER A 792 -2.61 -3.42 -5.75
C SER A 792 -2.71 -4.95 -5.76
N PRO A 793 -2.80 -5.59 -6.94
CA PRO A 793 -2.93 -7.04 -7.05
C PRO A 793 -1.79 -7.85 -6.41
N ASN A 794 -0.56 -7.34 -6.44
CA ASN A 794 0.59 -7.96 -5.77
C ASN A 794 0.71 -7.60 -4.27
N GLY A 795 -0.10 -6.65 -3.78
CA GLY A 795 -0.10 -6.21 -2.38
C GLY A 795 1.11 -5.34 -2.00
N GLU A 796 1.89 -4.87 -2.97
CA GLU A 796 3.07 -4.02 -2.77
C GLU A 796 2.71 -2.54 -2.77
N LYS A 797 1.53 -2.15 -3.25
CA LYS A 797 1.04 -0.76 -3.24
C LYS A 797 -0.36 -0.65 -2.65
N LEU A 798 -0.64 0.49 -2.03
CA LEU A 798 -1.91 0.89 -1.45
C LEU A 798 -2.34 2.24 -2.05
N LEU A 799 -3.51 2.28 -2.66
CA LEU A 799 -4.14 3.49 -3.16
C LEU A 799 -5.11 4.01 -2.10
N VAL A 800 -4.98 5.28 -1.76
CA VAL A 800 -5.91 6.02 -0.91
C VAL A 800 -6.45 7.21 -1.70
N THR A 801 -7.76 7.41 -1.71
CA THR A 801 -8.37 8.60 -2.33
C THR A 801 -9.19 9.36 -1.30
N CYS A 802 -8.95 10.65 -1.12
CA CYS A 802 -9.64 11.50 -0.15
C CYS A 802 -9.80 12.92 -0.72
N GLY A 803 -11.02 13.37 -0.98
CA GLY A 803 -11.24 14.69 -1.58
C GLY A 803 -10.55 14.83 -2.95
N PRO A 804 -9.86 15.95 -3.28
CA PRO A 804 -9.10 16.11 -4.53
C PRO A 804 -7.81 15.29 -4.59
N GLU A 805 -7.39 14.68 -3.48
CA GLU A 805 -6.12 13.96 -3.40
C GLU A 805 -6.31 12.46 -3.62
N ALA A 806 -5.49 11.88 -4.51
CA ALA A 806 -5.25 10.44 -4.57
C ALA A 806 -3.77 10.16 -4.29
N LEU A 807 -3.52 9.16 -3.47
CA LEU A 807 -2.23 8.84 -2.87
C LEU A 807 -1.91 7.38 -3.16
N VAL A 808 -0.76 7.10 -3.77
CA VAL A 808 -0.28 5.71 -3.89
C VAL A 808 0.91 5.51 -2.98
N ILE A 809 0.74 4.67 -1.96
CA ILE A 809 1.78 4.27 -1.02
C ILE A 809 2.39 2.97 -1.53
N HIS A 810 3.69 2.95 -1.77
CA HIS A 810 4.40 1.71 -2.10
C HIS A 810 5.02 1.09 -0.86
N SER A 811 5.14 -0.24 -0.91
CA SER A 811 5.59 -1.13 0.16
C SER A 811 4.96 -0.83 1.52
N PRO A 812 3.62 -0.91 1.67
CA PRO A 812 2.94 -0.70 2.95
C PRO A 812 3.18 -1.89 3.89
N HIS A 813 4.42 -2.07 4.35
CA HIS A 813 4.92 -3.06 5.29
C HIS A 813 5.14 -4.47 4.71
N ARG A 814 6.36 -4.69 4.21
CA ARG A 814 6.96 -6.03 3.99
C ARG A 814 7.91 -6.44 5.13
N GLU A 815 8.12 -5.58 6.13
CA GLU A 815 9.16 -5.74 7.16
C GLU A 815 8.78 -6.59 8.39
N TYR A 816 7.58 -7.19 8.45
CA TYR A 816 7.13 -7.90 9.66
C TYR A 816 6.79 -9.40 9.50
N LEU A 817 7.26 -10.05 8.42
CA LEU A 817 7.08 -11.50 8.22
C LEU A 817 8.32 -12.34 8.56
N GLN A 818 9.18 -11.87 9.47
CA GLN A 818 10.18 -12.73 10.12
C GLN A 818 10.33 -12.40 11.62
N THR A 819 9.23 -12.50 12.36
CA THR A 819 9.21 -12.48 13.84
C THR A 819 7.87 -13.14 14.23
N LEU A 820 7.73 -14.39 14.68
CA LEU A 820 8.59 -15.33 15.40
C LEU A 820 8.04 -16.76 15.23
N THR A 821 8.91 -17.77 15.35
CA THR A 821 8.61 -18.97 16.16
C THR A 821 9.67 -19.11 17.25
N VAL A 822 9.40 -18.49 18.41
CA VAL A 822 10.07 -18.84 19.69
C VAL A 822 9.79 -20.30 20.10
N ALA A 823 8.93 -21.00 19.36
CA ALA A 823 8.73 -22.44 19.47
C ALA A 823 9.85 -23.30 18.82
N GLU A 824 10.74 -22.73 17.99
CA GLU A 824 11.89 -23.46 17.41
C GLU A 824 13.23 -23.09 18.09
N LEU A 825 13.24 -22.08 18.98
CA LEU A 825 14.40 -21.72 19.80
C LEU A 825 14.53 -22.54 21.10
N GLN A 826 13.60 -23.47 21.38
CA GLN A 826 13.71 -24.38 22.53
C GLN A 826 14.48 -25.68 22.25
N GLU A 827 14.85 -25.98 21.00
CA GLU A 827 15.64 -27.18 20.67
C GLU A 827 17.17 -26.98 20.66
N ILE A 828 17.67 -25.77 20.97
CA ILE A 828 19.12 -25.51 21.10
C ILE A 828 19.63 -25.70 22.54
N ALA A 829 18.78 -25.88 23.56
CA ALA A 829 19.20 -25.75 24.97
C ALA A 829 19.56 -27.05 25.73
N CYS A 830 19.57 -28.24 25.11
CA CYS A 830 19.78 -29.50 25.86
C CYS A 830 20.88 -30.46 25.37
N GLN A 831 21.87 -30.06 24.55
CA GLN A 831 22.97 -30.98 24.20
C GLN A 831 24.42 -30.49 24.32
N ASN A 832 24.72 -29.26 24.74
CA ASN A 832 26.13 -28.84 24.89
C ASN A 832 26.49 -28.42 26.31
N ILE A 833 26.26 -29.33 27.27
CA ILE A 833 27.05 -29.42 28.51
C ILE A 833 27.72 -30.80 28.56
N VAL A 834 28.80 -30.99 27.78
CA VAL A 834 29.94 -31.82 28.18
C VAL A 834 31.18 -31.20 27.55
N GLY A 835 32.01 -30.56 28.37
CA GLY A 835 33.32 -30.09 27.95
C GLY A 835 34.25 -31.25 27.64
N LYS A 836 34.96 -31.16 26.51
CA LYS A 836 36.34 -31.65 26.36
C LYS A 836 37.10 -30.65 25.53
N GLY A 837 37.99 -29.91 26.18
CA GLY A 837 38.98 -29.10 25.52
C GLY A 837 40.01 -29.97 24.83
N GLN A 838 40.45 -29.54 23.65
CA GLN A 838 41.84 -29.65 23.23
C GLN A 838 42.08 -28.64 22.12
N ALA A 839 42.82 -27.58 22.47
CA ALA A 839 43.51 -26.75 21.52
C ALA A 839 44.57 -27.59 20.80
N ASN A 840 44.67 -27.47 19.48
CA ASN A 840 45.89 -27.78 18.76
C ASN A 840 46.24 -26.59 17.87
N ASN A 841 47.49 -26.18 18.01
CA ASN A 841 48.18 -25.13 17.28
C ASN A 841 48.16 -25.35 15.76
N GLY A 842 48.30 -24.24 15.04
CA GLY A 842 49.13 -24.18 13.83
C GLY A 842 48.41 -23.82 12.54
N ASP A 843 48.72 -22.60 12.10
CA ASP A 843 48.59 -21.98 10.76
C ASP A 843 47.20 -21.54 10.25
#